data_AF-A0A1H1KWZ9-F1
#
_entry.id   AF-A0A1H1KWZ9-F1
#
_cell.length_a   1.000
_cell.length_b   1.000
_cell.length_c   1.000
_cell.angle_alpha   90.00
_cell.angle_beta   90.00
_cell.angle_gamma   90.00
#
_symmetry.space_group_name_H-M   'P 1'
#
loop_
_entity.id
_entity.type
_entity.pdbx_description
1 polymer ?
#
loop_
_entity_poly.entity_id
_entity_poly.type
_entity_poly.pdbx_seq_one_letter_code
_entity_poly.pdbx_strand_id
1 'polypeptide(L)'
;MRGMARGRLESLSIATLVSTLLAMACVLCAVSAYGEETPSASAHDAADITFKLGKGVPATDAANEELGWRKVATVASASELAAVGDDAAEPDGTSFSYVELGGEDRDKIEVSVKAGDSNWSDWTKGDSEQEQVSDGKVPMQCVRLRLASDDVSEYAIAYRVHVAGSGWLGWCADGEVAGCETDGTVVDDLEVVFVKRGEGNELAMFLSGQDKAAYVGSDNAGGATEANRENAADSEDSSTSAGLPAARPSASSAVTASVSYRAHVQNIGWQSYVSDGETAGTTSRGLRVEALSLGVAGVSGGIRYRAHVQNIGWQGWHADGEDCGTTGRGLRVEALQIELTGAASANYDVYYRTHVQNVGWTSWSKNGATSGTTGMGLRVEAVQVLLVKHGQAIPTGDGAAYSKFANRTYSSPTIRYQTHVQSVGWQAETNDGNMAGTQGRSLRLEALRVSVAGVSGGIQYRAHVQNIGWQSWENDGSIAGTEGQGLRMEALEVQLTGDVASSYDVYYRVHVSDIGWMAWAKNGETAGTVGLGRRVEAVQMKLVKKGSPAPSGEDEKASYPSIYAPEITYATSSVGGDWQATVKDAEVSGTTGKSLSIGRLRAQLSSPSSYGGINYQVSTDGTDWSDVVSDGVDAGVSGSALKAVRLSLTGAAAKYCDVWYCVHVSNIGWLGWTRNGCDAGTEISSDSIEAIQVVVKLKSSSAPGSTVKPFAYQDLLNGIDIASHQAGIDVAGVSADFVFVKATQGTWYKNQLPSKGYDYAAWADKILASGKLLGFYHYAEGGDPVKEAEYFYDAIKAYKGRAVVALDWEEQENKLFGTGFDVQWCKRFLDRIAELMEAKPLIYMSKSTTRMYDWGSVATSYPLWVAQYASNNTTGYQSNPWTDSYSFGAWAKPLVFQYSATGRVSGYEGDLDLDLFYGSRNSWVALQ
;
A
#
# COMPACT_ATOMS: atom_id res chain seq x y z
N MET A 1 13.71 -51.82 59.69
CA MET A 1 13.75 -53.16 59.05
C MET A 1 12.97 -53.06 57.75
N ARG A 2 13.39 -53.50 56.56
CA ARG A 2 14.72 -53.74 55.93
C ARG A 2 14.53 -53.13 54.51
N GLY A 3 15.33 -52.17 54.04
CA GLY A 3 16.59 -52.38 53.29
C GLY A 3 16.30 -52.69 51.80
N MET A 4 16.99 -52.20 50.76
CA MET A 4 18.21 -51.39 50.55
C MET A 4 18.04 -50.67 49.18
N ALA A 5 18.36 -49.38 48.97
CA ALA A 5 19.66 -48.71 48.85
C ALA A 5 20.34 -48.74 47.44
N ARG A 6 20.85 -47.55 47.03
CA ARG A 6 21.89 -47.25 46.01
C ARG A 6 21.54 -47.27 44.51
N GLY A 7 21.98 -46.21 43.81
CA GLY A 7 22.14 -46.19 42.35
C GLY A 7 22.07 -44.79 41.71
N ARG A 8 23.13 -43.98 41.79
CA ARG A 8 23.37 -42.86 40.84
C ARG A 8 24.19 -43.40 39.66
N LEU A 9 23.87 -42.96 38.44
CA LEU A 9 24.70 -42.83 37.22
C LEU A 9 23.72 -42.34 36.12
N GLU A 10 23.69 -41.08 35.69
CA GLU A 10 24.65 -40.33 34.86
C GLU A 10 24.97 -40.93 33.48
N SER A 11 24.76 -40.07 32.47
CA SER A 11 25.36 -40.01 31.12
C SER A 11 24.83 -40.90 29.97
N LEU A 12 24.54 -40.22 28.85
CA LEU A 12 24.91 -40.48 27.43
C LEU A 12 24.83 -41.92 26.86
N SER A 13 24.48 -42.17 25.58
CA SER A 13 24.00 -41.31 24.48
C SER A 13 23.73 -42.13 23.21
N ILE A 14 22.82 -41.65 22.34
CA ILE A 14 22.95 -41.64 20.86
C ILE A 14 22.90 -42.98 20.07
N ALA A 15 22.17 -42.93 18.93
CA ALA A 15 22.25 -43.79 17.74
C ALA A 15 21.67 -45.23 17.85
N THR A 16 21.05 -45.83 16.83
CA THR A 16 20.69 -45.41 15.44
C THR A 16 19.70 -46.42 14.84
N LEU A 17 19.04 -46.06 13.72
CA LEU A 17 18.50 -46.98 12.68
C LEU A 17 17.44 -48.00 13.15
N VAL A 18 16.50 -48.55 12.37
CA VAL A 18 15.85 -48.29 11.07
C VAL A 18 14.91 -49.50 10.88
N SER A 19 13.71 -49.26 10.36
CA SER A 19 12.89 -50.22 9.60
C SER A 19 12.42 -51.57 10.22
N THR A 20 11.13 -51.56 10.60
CA THR A 20 10.06 -52.46 10.10
C THR A 20 10.28 -53.99 10.05
N LEU A 21 9.43 -54.75 10.78
CA LEU A 21 8.30 -55.52 10.19
C LEU A 21 7.44 -56.29 11.24
N LEU A 22 6.26 -56.75 10.79
CA LEU A 22 5.18 -57.49 11.47
C LEU A 22 4.28 -56.69 12.45
N ALA A 23 2.95 -56.84 12.47
CA ALA A 23 1.99 -57.39 11.48
C ALA A 23 0.54 -56.96 11.83
N MET A 24 -0.36 -56.90 10.83
CA MET A 24 -1.79 -56.55 10.97
C MET A 24 -2.70 -57.73 11.33
N ALA A 25 -3.83 -57.42 11.98
CA ALA A 25 -5.19 -57.99 11.79
C ALA A 25 -6.19 -57.15 12.62
N CYS A 26 -7.42 -56.80 12.21
CA CYS A 26 -8.22 -57.04 10.99
C CYS A 26 -9.29 -55.90 10.88
N VAL A 27 -9.54 -55.25 9.72
CA VAL A 27 -10.48 -55.63 8.61
C VAL A 27 -11.96 -55.32 8.95
N LEU A 28 -12.83 -54.71 8.13
CA LEU A 28 -12.84 -53.97 6.82
C LEU A 28 -14.17 -53.11 6.82
N CYS A 29 -14.60 -52.26 5.87
CA CYS A 29 -14.38 -52.06 4.42
C CYS A 29 -14.13 -50.55 4.14
N ALA A 30 -13.30 -50.06 3.18
CA ALA A 30 -13.00 -50.45 1.78
C ALA A 30 -14.22 -50.26 0.86
N VAL A 31 -14.17 -49.62 -0.33
CA VAL A 31 -13.26 -49.67 -1.51
C VAL A 31 -13.48 -48.33 -2.26
N SER A 32 -12.55 -47.44 -2.61
CA SER A 32 -11.26 -47.47 -3.34
C SER A 32 -11.35 -47.65 -4.87
N ALA A 33 -10.47 -46.93 -5.60
CA ALA A 33 -9.83 -47.25 -6.90
C ALA A 33 -10.32 -46.47 -8.15
N TYR A 34 -9.47 -46.04 -9.11
CA TYR A 34 -7.98 -45.88 -9.16
C TYR A 34 -7.59 -45.05 -10.42
N GLY A 35 -6.35 -44.53 -10.44
CA GLY A 35 -5.58 -44.18 -11.64
C GLY A 35 -5.49 -42.68 -11.98
N GLU A 36 -4.43 -42.16 -12.59
CA GLU A 36 -2.98 -42.47 -12.65
C GLU A 36 -2.35 -41.36 -13.54
N GLU A 37 -1.05 -41.09 -13.36
CA GLU A 37 -0.17 -40.26 -14.21
C GLU A 37 -0.35 -38.72 -14.30
N THR A 38 0.79 -38.02 -14.22
CA THR A 38 1.00 -36.58 -14.41
C THR A 38 1.74 -36.33 -15.72
N PRO A 39 1.51 -35.20 -16.43
CA PRO A 39 2.48 -34.10 -16.26
C PRO A 39 1.91 -32.66 -16.37
N SER A 40 2.60 -31.73 -15.69
CA SER A 40 2.70 -30.27 -15.94
C SER A 40 1.53 -29.50 -16.57
N ALA A 41 0.97 -28.55 -15.81
CA ALA A 41 0.70 -27.22 -16.33
C ALA A 41 1.89 -26.32 -15.96
N SER A 42 2.57 -25.78 -16.97
CA SER A 42 3.62 -24.77 -16.81
C SER A 42 3.03 -23.42 -16.38
N ALA A 43 3.89 -22.46 -16.01
CA ALA A 43 3.49 -21.08 -15.77
C ALA A 43 2.61 -20.52 -16.90
N HIS A 44 1.62 -19.72 -16.51
CA HIS A 44 0.87 -18.86 -17.42
C HIS A 44 1.22 -17.42 -17.08
N ASP A 45 1.97 -16.77 -17.95
CA ASP A 45 2.06 -15.31 -17.99
C ASP A 45 0.65 -14.80 -18.34
N ALA A 46 -0.14 -14.52 -17.31
CA ALA A 46 -1.48 -13.96 -17.46
C ALA A 46 -1.34 -12.52 -17.95
N ALA A 47 -2.06 -12.15 -19.00
CA ALA A 47 -2.02 -10.80 -19.51
C ALA A 47 -2.51 -9.84 -18.42
N ASP A 48 -1.64 -8.93 -17.95
CA ASP A 48 -2.02 -7.98 -16.91
C ASP A 48 -2.80 -6.83 -17.55
N ILE A 49 -4.06 -7.15 -17.86
CA ILE A 49 -5.04 -6.20 -18.36
C ILE A 49 -6.09 -6.03 -17.29
N THR A 50 -6.41 -4.76 -17.08
CA THR A 50 -7.49 -4.31 -16.24
C THR A 50 -8.33 -3.34 -17.06
N PHE A 51 -9.60 -3.19 -16.72
CA PHE A 51 -10.46 -2.19 -17.32
C PHE A 51 -11.21 -1.41 -16.24
N LYS A 52 -11.59 -0.19 -16.58
CA LYS A 52 -12.40 0.68 -15.74
C LYS A 52 -13.55 1.21 -16.57
N LEU A 53 -14.77 0.91 -16.14
CA LEU A 53 -15.97 1.52 -16.68
C LEU A 53 -16.10 2.92 -16.05
N GLY A 54 -16.18 3.97 -16.88
CA GLY A 54 -16.32 5.35 -16.40
C GLY A 54 -17.77 5.82 -16.37
N LYS A 55 -18.27 6.26 -15.20
CA LYS A 55 -19.64 6.78 -15.02
C LYS A 55 -19.72 8.21 -15.57
N GLY A 56 -20.71 8.48 -16.43
CA GLY A 56 -21.05 9.84 -16.86
C GLY A 56 -22.02 10.49 -15.88
N VAL A 57 -21.50 11.31 -14.95
CA VAL A 57 -22.32 12.11 -14.01
C VAL A 57 -21.99 13.60 -14.21
N PRO A 58 -22.98 14.52 -14.19
CA PRO A 58 -22.74 15.94 -14.45
C PRO A 58 -21.84 16.61 -13.41
N ALA A 59 -21.26 17.74 -13.78
CA ALA A 59 -20.41 18.56 -12.90
C ALA A 59 -21.22 19.22 -11.75
N THR A 60 -21.49 18.46 -10.71
CA THR A 60 -21.95 18.92 -9.38
C THR A 60 -21.30 18.08 -8.29
N ASP A 61 -20.72 18.73 -7.28
CA ASP A 61 -19.72 18.15 -6.35
C ASP A 61 -20.28 17.13 -5.32
N ALA A 62 -20.77 15.98 -5.78
CA ALA A 62 -21.20 14.88 -4.93
C ALA A 62 -20.71 13.52 -5.45
N ALA A 63 -19.87 12.85 -4.64
CA ALA A 63 -19.50 11.43 -4.73
C ALA A 63 -18.95 10.92 -6.07
N ASN A 64 -17.69 11.27 -6.38
CA ASN A 64 -16.83 10.37 -7.15
C ASN A 64 -16.32 9.25 -6.22
N GLU A 65 -17.05 8.15 -6.13
CA GLU A 65 -16.50 6.90 -5.60
C GLU A 65 -15.37 6.41 -6.52
N GLU A 66 -14.25 5.95 -5.95
CA GLU A 66 -13.17 5.33 -6.74
C GLU A 66 -13.65 3.99 -7.31
N LEU A 67 -14.19 4.03 -8.52
CA LEU A 67 -14.37 2.84 -9.34
C LEU A 67 -12.99 2.23 -9.60
N GLY A 68 -12.75 1.09 -8.97
CA GLY A 68 -11.50 0.34 -9.08
C GLY A 68 -11.31 -0.28 -10.47
N TRP A 69 -10.04 -0.47 -10.83
CA TRP A 69 -9.66 -1.23 -12.01
C TRP A 69 -10.05 -2.71 -11.82
N ARG A 70 -10.95 -3.21 -12.68
CA ARG A 70 -11.39 -4.61 -12.70
C ARG A 70 -10.41 -5.43 -13.51
N LYS A 71 -9.91 -6.53 -12.96
CA LYS A 71 -8.90 -7.37 -13.63
C LYS A 71 -9.54 -8.34 -14.62
N VAL A 72 -8.96 -8.42 -15.82
CA VAL A 72 -9.26 -9.46 -16.80
C VAL A 72 -8.65 -10.77 -16.30
N ALA A 73 -9.44 -11.83 -16.21
CA ALA A 73 -8.92 -13.14 -15.84
C ALA A 73 -8.19 -13.78 -17.04
N THR A 74 -7.16 -14.58 -16.79
CA THR A 74 -6.61 -15.51 -17.78
C THR A 74 -6.86 -16.92 -17.27
N VAL A 75 -7.53 -17.75 -18.07
CA VAL A 75 -7.81 -19.16 -17.78
C VAL A 75 -7.08 -20.07 -18.77
N ALA A 76 -6.68 -21.25 -18.30
CA ALA A 76 -5.92 -22.21 -19.10
C ALA A 76 -6.81 -23.02 -20.06
N SER A 77 -8.12 -23.05 -19.84
CA SER A 77 -9.09 -23.81 -20.64
C SER A 77 -10.50 -23.23 -20.60
N ALA A 78 -11.36 -23.62 -21.54
CA ALA A 78 -12.76 -23.19 -21.57
C ALA A 78 -13.62 -23.80 -20.45
N SER A 79 -13.16 -24.87 -19.79
CA SER A 79 -13.83 -25.44 -18.61
C SER A 79 -13.59 -24.62 -17.34
N GLU A 80 -12.45 -23.94 -17.23
CA GLU A 80 -12.19 -22.97 -16.17
C GLU A 80 -13.01 -21.68 -16.33
N LEU A 81 -13.32 -21.28 -17.58
CA LEU A 81 -14.18 -20.13 -17.87
C LEU A 81 -15.58 -20.26 -17.23
N ALA A 82 -16.13 -21.49 -17.14
CA ALA A 82 -17.40 -21.76 -16.47
C ALA A 82 -17.35 -21.57 -14.93
N ALA A 83 -16.15 -21.52 -14.34
CA ALA A 83 -15.95 -21.21 -12.92
C ALA A 83 -15.65 -19.71 -12.69
N VAL A 84 -15.50 -18.91 -13.76
CA VAL A 84 -15.36 -17.45 -13.65
C VAL A 84 -16.75 -16.82 -13.50
N GLY A 85 -17.18 -16.67 -12.25
CA GLY A 85 -18.12 -15.62 -11.84
C GLY A 85 -19.56 -16.04 -11.56
N ASP A 86 -19.90 -16.06 -10.28
CA ASP A 86 -21.21 -15.65 -9.74
C ASP A 86 -21.04 -14.72 -8.50
N ASP A 87 -19.82 -14.16 -8.32
CA ASP A 87 -19.47 -13.21 -7.25
C ASP A 87 -20.02 -11.81 -7.60
N ALA A 88 -21.34 -11.66 -7.53
CA ALA A 88 -22.01 -10.39 -7.78
C ALA A 88 -21.58 -9.32 -6.76
N ALA A 89 -20.83 -8.33 -7.21
CA ALA A 89 -20.86 -7.02 -6.58
C ALA A 89 -22.28 -6.46 -6.73
N GLU A 90 -22.86 -5.94 -5.64
CA GLU A 90 -24.18 -5.29 -5.66
C GLU A 90 -24.16 -4.11 -6.66
N PRO A 91 -24.93 -4.17 -7.77
CA PRO A 91 -24.89 -3.12 -8.80
C PRO A 91 -25.69 -1.89 -8.34
N ASP A 92 -25.10 -0.71 -8.45
CA ASP A 92 -25.78 0.55 -8.14
C ASP A 92 -26.71 1.04 -9.26
N GLY A 93 -26.75 0.33 -10.40
CA GLY A 93 -27.60 0.61 -11.55
C GLY A 93 -27.21 1.86 -12.35
N THR A 94 -26.01 2.42 -12.11
CA THR A 94 -25.56 3.65 -12.77
C THR A 94 -24.95 3.37 -14.14
N SER A 95 -25.30 4.17 -15.14
CA SER A 95 -24.87 4.01 -16.54
C SER A 95 -23.41 4.44 -16.77
N PHE A 96 -22.70 3.73 -17.65
CA PHE A 96 -21.32 4.07 -18.02
C PHE A 96 -21.22 4.66 -19.43
N SER A 97 -20.13 5.41 -19.64
CA SER A 97 -19.89 6.28 -20.78
C SER A 97 -18.58 6.00 -21.52
N TYR A 98 -17.67 5.17 -20.97
CA TYR A 98 -16.45 4.71 -21.63
C TYR A 98 -15.83 3.48 -20.91
N VAL A 99 -14.87 2.79 -21.55
CA VAL A 99 -14.21 1.57 -21.06
C VAL A 99 -12.68 1.72 -21.08
N GLU A 100 -12.12 2.40 -20.09
CA GLU A 100 -10.66 2.59 -19.97
C GLU A 100 -9.96 1.23 -19.83
N LEU A 101 -8.81 1.03 -20.49
CA LEU A 101 -7.97 -0.16 -20.35
C LEU A 101 -6.62 0.22 -19.71
N GLY A 102 -6.09 -0.65 -18.86
CA GLY A 102 -4.89 -0.40 -18.06
C GLY A 102 -4.14 -1.68 -17.72
N GLY A 103 -2.91 -1.54 -17.22
CA GLY A 103 -1.97 -2.65 -17.02
C GLY A 103 -0.97 -2.81 -18.18
N GLU A 104 0.02 -3.69 -18.02
CA GLU A 104 1.18 -3.81 -18.93
C GLU A 104 0.80 -4.27 -20.34
N ASP A 105 -0.31 -4.98 -20.48
CA ASP A 105 -0.75 -5.65 -21.71
C ASP A 105 -1.98 -4.99 -22.37
N ARG A 106 -2.38 -3.80 -21.94
CA ARG A 106 -3.62 -3.11 -22.38
C ARG A 106 -3.74 -2.90 -23.90
N ASP A 107 -2.62 -2.90 -24.63
CA ASP A 107 -2.53 -2.82 -26.10
C ASP A 107 -2.98 -4.11 -26.84
N LYS A 108 -3.18 -5.20 -26.10
CA LYS A 108 -3.64 -6.52 -26.61
C LYS A 108 -5.15 -6.60 -26.81
N ILE A 109 -5.93 -5.66 -26.31
CA ILE A 109 -7.39 -5.56 -26.54
C ILE A 109 -7.71 -4.27 -27.30
N GLU A 110 -8.60 -4.40 -28.28
CA GLU A 110 -9.29 -3.27 -28.90
C GLU A 110 -10.77 -3.29 -28.49
N VAL A 111 -11.32 -2.11 -28.18
CA VAL A 111 -12.73 -1.90 -27.82
C VAL A 111 -13.46 -1.07 -28.88
N SER A 112 -14.73 -1.40 -29.11
CA SER A 112 -15.67 -0.61 -29.90
C SER A 112 -17.02 -0.59 -29.17
N VAL A 113 -17.65 0.59 -29.06
CA VAL A 113 -18.88 0.80 -28.28
C VAL A 113 -20.01 1.39 -29.13
N LYS A 114 -21.26 1.20 -28.71
CA LYS A 114 -22.46 1.79 -29.32
C LYS A 114 -23.41 2.32 -28.24
N ALA A 115 -24.04 3.46 -28.54
CA ALA A 115 -24.95 4.17 -27.64
C ALA A 115 -26.18 4.70 -28.41
N GLY A 116 -27.37 4.13 -28.16
CA GLY A 116 -28.57 4.42 -28.94
C GLY A 116 -28.42 4.01 -30.42
N ASP A 117 -29.11 4.73 -31.30
CA ASP A 117 -29.03 4.59 -32.76
C ASP A 117 -27.68 5.01 -33.39
N SER A 118 -26.63 5.23 -32.58
CA SER A 118 -25.33 5.63 -33.11
C SER A 118 -24.71 4.52 -33.97
N ASN A 119 -23.90 4.92 -34.96
CA ASN A 119 -22.91 4.00 -35.50
C ASN A 119 -21.94 3.58 -34.39
N TRP A 120 -21.39 2.38 -34.53
CA TRP A 120 -20.29 1.90 -33.68
C TRP A 120 -19.10 2.85 -33.72
N SER A 121 -18.43 3.04 -32.57
CA SER A 121 -17.13 3.72 -32.52
C SER A 121 -16.08 2.95 -33.33
N ASP A 122 -15.05 3.67 -33.79
CA ASP A 122 -13.83 3.04 -34.29
C ASP A 122 -13.18 2.17 -33.20
N TRP A 123 -12.44 1.14 -33.63
CA TRP A 123 -11.71 0.25 -32.74
C TRP A 123 -10.53 0.98 -32.10
N THR A 124 -10.48 0.96 -30.79
CA THR A 124 -9.52 1.76 -30.00
C THR A 124 -8.70 0.85 -29.09
N LYS A 125 -7.36 0.97 -29.13
CA LYS A 125 -6.43 0.25 -28.25
C LYS A 125 -6.27 0.94 -26.89
N GLY A 126 -5.85 0.18 -25.88
CA GLY A 126 -5.76 0.63 -24.48
C GLY A 126 -4.82 1.79 -24.17
N ASP A 127 -3.97 2.21 -25.12
CA ASP A 127 -3.07 3.37 -24.98
C ASP A 127 -3.66 4.69 -25.48
N SER A 128 -4.81 4.65 -26.16
CA SER A 128 -5.47 5.84 -26.71
C SER A 128 -6.36 6.51 -25.66
N GLU A 129 -6.37 7.85 -25.60
CA GLU A 129 -7.42 8.60 -24.89
C GLU A 129 -8.78 8.23 -25.49
N GLN A 130 -9.52 7.33 -24.84
CA GLN A 130 -10.87 6.99 -25.27
C GLN A 130 -11.76 8.21 -25.02
N GLU A 131 -12.37 8.76 -26.08
CA GLU A 131 -13.25 9.91 -25.94
C GLU A 131 -14.35 9.63 -24.92
N GLN A 132 -14.33 10.36 -23.81
CA GLN A 132 -15.47 10.39 -22.90
C GLN A 132 -16.70 10.84 -23.69
N VAL A 133 -17.76 10.04 -23.66
CA VAL A 133 -19.03 10.37 -24.30
C VAL A 133 -19.57 11.67 -23.67
N SER A 134 -19.36 12.77 -24.39
CA SER A 134 -19.59 14.14 -23.91
C SER A 134 -21.04 14.38 -23.47
N ASP A 135 -21.19 15.25 -22.47
CA ASP A 135 -22.45 15.63 -21.82
C ASP A 135 -23.64 15.77 -22.80
N GLY A 136 -24.74 15.07 -22.52
CA GLY A 136 -25.96 15.04 -23.34
C GLY A 136 -26.06 13.94 -24.42
N LYS A 137 -25.08 13.02 -24.54
CA LYS A 137 -25.20 11.81 -25.39
C LYS A 137 -25.80 10.61 -24.61
N VAL A 138 -26.37 9.66 -25.36
CA VAL A 138 -27.00 8.43 -24.82
C VAL A 138 -25.93 7.58 -24.10
N PRO A 139 -26.25 6.92 -22.97
CA PRO A 139 -25.35 5.97 -22.32
C PRO A 139 -25.04 4.73 -23.17
N MET A 140 -23.97 4.00 -22.81
CA MET A 140 -23.52 2.83 -23.54
C MET A 140 -24.51 1.67 -23.47
N GLN A 141 -24.92 1.15 -24.62
CA GLN A 141 -25.89 0.08 -24.77
C GLN A 141 -25.27 -1.24 -25.19
N CYS A 142 -24.19 -1.20 -26.00
CA CYS A 142 -23.49 -2.38 -26.48
C CYS A 142 -21.98 -2.17 -26.55
N VAL A 143 -21.23 -3.25 -26.33
CA VAL A 143 -19.77 -3.33 -26.38
C VAL A 143 -19.35 -4.45 -27.33
N ARG A 144 -18.21 -4.26 -28.00
CA ARG A 144 -17.44 -5.33 -28.65
C ARG A 144 -15.99 -5.21 -28.22
N LEU A 145 -15.38 -6.35 -27.91
CA LEU A 145 -13.95 -6.48 -27.62
C LEU A 145 -13.33 -7.47 -28.60
N ARG A 146 -12.11 -7.18 -29.05
CA ARG A 146 -11.31 -8.11 -29.84
C ARG A 146 -9.87 -8.10 -29.40
N LEU A 147 -9.15 -9.17 -29.69
CA LEU A 147 -7.71 -9.20 -29.55
C LEU A 147 -7.04 -8.34 -30.63
N ALA A 148 -5.98 -7.66 -30.27
CA ALA A 148 -5.07 -7.05 -31.23
C ALA A 148 -4.42 -8.14 -32.10
N SER A 149 -4.03 -7.77 -33.33
CA SER A 149 -3.61 -8.70 -34.41
C SER A 149 -2.48 -9.66 -34.07
N ASP A 150 -1.70 -9.37 -33.04
CA ASP A 150 -0.44 -10.05 -32.77
C ASP A 150 -0.62 -11.17 -31.72
N ASP A 151 -1.68 -11.11 -30.90
CA ASP A 151 -1.96 -12.04 -29.79
C ASP A 151 -3.02 -13.11 -30.11
N VAL A 152 -3.77 -12.94 -31.21
CA VAL A 152 -4.84 -13.86 -31.67
C VAL A 152 -4.40 -15.32 -31.86
N SER A 153 -3.10 -15.57 -31.95
CA SER A 153 -2.52 -16.90 -32.16
C SER A 153 -2.30 -17.68 -30.86
N GLU A 154 -2.08 -17.01 -29.73
CA GLU A 154 -1.84 -17.64 -28.42
C GLU A 154 -3.11 -17.64 -27.55
N TYR A 155 -3.96 -16.62 -27.69
CA TYR A 155 -5.16 -16.45 -26.88
C TYR A 155 -6.43 -16.35 -27.72
N ALA A 156 -7.55 -16.60 -27.06
CA ALA A 156 -8.88 -16.19 -27.48
C ALA A 156 -9.51 -15.37 -26.35
N ILE A 157 -10.41 -14.45 -26.69
CA ILE A 157 -11.13 -13.62 -25.71
C ILE A 157 -12.58 -14.10 -25.59
N ALA A 158 -13.08 -14.12 -24.37
CA ALA A 158 -14.49 -14.29 -24.04
C ALA A 158 -14.91 -13.18 -23.08
N TYR A 159 -16.10 -12.61 -23.27
CA TYR A 159 -16.62 -11.55 -22.41
C TYR A 159 -18.14 -11.60 -22.31
N ARG A 160 -18.68 -11.00 -21.25
CA ARG A 160 -20.12 -10.77 -21.05
C ARG A 160 -20.34 -9.42 -20.39
N VAL A 161 -21.57 -8.90 -20.46
CA VAL A 161 -21.95 -7.65 -19.81
C VAL A 161 -23.12 -7.87 -18.86
N HIS A 162 -23.17 -7.07 -17.80
CA HIS A 162 -24.39 -6.83 -17.06
C HIS A 162 -25.13 -5.68 -17.75
N VAL A 163 -26.45 -5.82 -17.88
CA VAL A 163 -27.34 -4.78 -18.37
C VAL A 163 -28.31 -4.41 -17.25
N ALA A 164 -28.39 -3.13 -16.92
CA ALA A 164 -29.21 -2.63 -15.82
C ALA A 164 -30.67 -3.09 -15.97
N GLY A 165 -31.20 -3.73 -14.92
CA GLY A 165 -32.55 -4.30 -14.91
C GLY A 165 -32.75 -5.61 -15.69
N SER A 166 -31.77 -6.06 -16.48
CA SER A 166 -31.79 -7.34 -17.21
C SER A 166 -30.82 -8.40 -16.65
N GLY A 167 -29.80 -7.97 -15.90
CA GLY A 167 -28.81 -8.85 -15.28
C GLY A 167 -27.63 -9.17 -16.20
N TRP A 168 -26.77 -10.11 -15.77
CA TRP A 168 -25.72 -10.69 -16.62
C TRP A 168 -26.30 -11.41 -17.83
N LEU A 169 -25.88 -10.96 -19.02
CA LEU A 169 -26.12 -11.61 -20.31
C LEU A 169 -25.14 -12.78 -20.53
N GLY A 170 -25.33 -13.51 -21.64
CA GLY A 170 -24.44 -14.61 -22.03
C GLY A 170 -23.02 -14.16 -22.40
N TRP A 171 -22.10 -15.12 -22.43
CA TRP A 171 -20.74 -14.93 -22.94
C TRP A 171 -20.72 -14.89 -24.47
N CYS A 172 -19.86 -14.04 -25.05
CA CYS A 172 -19.58 -13.95 -26.48
C CYS A 172 -18.07 -13.92 -26.77
N ALA A 173 -17.72 -14.12 -28.05
CA ALA A 173 -16.36 -14.19 -28.55
C ALA A 173 -15.79 -12.84 -29.04
N ASP A 174 -14.52 -12.88 -29.43
CA ASP A 174 -13.81 -11.87 -30.22
C ASP A 174 -14.70 -11.22 -31.29
N GLY A 175 -14.91 -9.90 -31.17
CA GLY A 175 -15.65 -9.08 -32.13
C GLY A 175 -17.18 -9.20 -32.11
N GLU A 176 -17.76 -10.15 -31.37
CA GLU A 176 -19.21 -10.31 -31.23
C GLU A 176 -19.85 -9.18 -30.39
N VAL A 177 -21.17 -9.02 -30.44
CA VAL A 177 -21.86 -7.96 -29.69
C VAL A 177 -22.25 -8.47 -28.31
N ALA A 178 -21.95 -7.68 -27.28
CA ALA A 178 -22.48 -7.85 -25.93
C ALA A 178 -23.33 -6.61 -25.55
N GLY A 179 -24.58 -6.80 -25.10
CA GLY A 179 -25.45 -5.72 -24.62
C GLY A 179 -26.89 -5.75 -25.13
N CYS A 180 -27.56 -4.61 -25.07
CA CYS A 180 -28.99 -4.48 -25.40
C CYS A 180 -29.28 -3.17 -26.14
N GLU A 181 -29.97 -3.24 -27.29
CA GLU A 181 -30.42 -2.05 -28.04
C GLU A 181 -31.84 -1.59 -27.64
N THR A 182 -32.38 -2.10 -26.54
CA THR A 182 -33.70 -1.65 -26.04
C THR A 182 -33.58 -0.27 -25.40
N ASP A 183 -34.46 0.65 -25.80
CA ASP A 183 -34.55 2.01 -25.26
C ASP A 183 -34.50 2.06 -23.73
N GLY A 184 -33.58 2.85 -23.19
CA GLY A 184 -33.40 3.06 -21.74
C GLY A 184 -32.64 1.96 -21.00
N THR A 185 -32.26 0.85 -21.66
CA THR A 185 -31.30 -0.12 -21.11
C THR A 185 -29.86 0.37 -21.28
N VAL A 186 -28.97 -0.02 -20.35
CA VAL A 186 -27.56 0.39 -20.33
C VAL A 186 -26.67 -0.76 -19.87
N VAL A 187 -25.43 -0.79 -20.36
CA VAL A 187 -24.39 -1.66 -19.80
C VAL A 187 -23.85 -1.02 -18.52
N ASP A 188 -24.01 -1.73 -17.41
CA ASP A 188 -23.57 -1.34 -16.06
C ASP A 188 -22.47 -2.24 -15.48
N ASP A 189 -22.12 -3.34 -16.16
CA ASP A 189 -20.90 -4.08 -15.86
C ASP A 189 -20.35 -4.84 -17.08
N LEU A 190 -19.08 -5.22 -17.02
CA LEU A 190 -18.36 -5.95 -18.05
C LEU A 190 -17.47 -6.99 -17.35
N GLU A 191 -17.42 -8.20 -17.88
CA GLU A 191 -16.45 -9.23 -17.51
C GLU A 191 -15.72 -9.68 -18.75
N VAL A 192 -14.39 -9.86 -18.63
CA VAL A 192 -13.52 -10.24 -19.74
C VAL A 192 -12.57 -11.33 -19.25
N VAL A 193 -12.33 -12.33 -20.11
CA VAL A 193 -11.43 -13.44 -19.84
C VAL A 193 -10.62 -13.79 -21.09
N PHE A 194 -9.31 -13.95 -20.91
CA PHE A 194 -8.44 -14.60 -21.88
C PHE A 194 -8.47 -16.11 -21.67
N VAL A 195 -8.71 -16.87 -22.73
CA VAL A 195 -8.57 -18.33 -22.75
C VAL A 195 -7.35 -18.67 -23.59
N LYS A 196 -6.37 -19.36 -23.01
CA LYS A 196 -5.20 -19.82 -23.78
C LYS A 196 -5.62 -20.85 -24.84
N ARG A 197 -5.16 -20.70 -26.08
CA ARG A 197 -5.52 -21.63 -27.16
C ARG A 197 -4.76 -22.96 -27.03
N GLY A 198 -5.50 -24.07 -27.10
CA GLY A 198 -4.98 -25.42 -27.32
C GLY A 198 -5.31 -25.94 -28.72
N GLU A 199 -4.93 -27.19 -29.02
CA GLU A 199 -5.22 -27.85 -30.31
C GLU A 199 -6.71 -28.29 -30.48
N GLY A 200 -7.61 -27.86 -29.59
CA GLY A 200 -9.03 -28.24 -29.55
C GLY A 200 -9.98 -27.03 -29.51
N ASN A 201 -11.14 -27.16 -30.14
CA ASN A 201 -12.12 -26.07 -30.34
C ASN A 201 -13.03 -25.81 -29.11
N GLU A 202 -12.46 -25.87 -27.91
CA GLU A 202 -13.21 -25.94 -26.65
C GLU A 202 -13.98 -24.65 -26.31
N LEU A 203 -13.43 -23.47 -26.64
CA LEU A 203 -14.12 -22.20 -26.40
C LEU A 203 -15.40 -22.07 -27.24
N ALA A 204 -15.37 -22.51 -28.51
CA ALA A 204 -16.57 -22.53 -29.34
C ALA A 204 -17.65 -23.45 -28.76
N MET A 205 -17.25 -24.58 -28.16
CA MET A 205 -18.18 -25.46 -27.45
C MET A 205 -18.78 -24.80 -26.20
N PHE A 206 -17.97 -24.13 -25.37
CA PHE A 206 -18.44 -23.39 -24.19
C PHE A 206 -19.46 -22.29 -24.56
N LEU A 207 -19.17 -21.49 -25.60
CA LEU A 207 -20.04 -20.42 -26.06
C LEU A 207 -21.34 -20.97 -26.66
N SER A 208 -21.27 -22.09 -27.41
CA SER A 208 -22.46 -22.76 -27.96
C SER A 208 -23.39 -23.38 -26.89
N GLY A 209 -22.92 -23.50 -25.64
CA GLY A 209 -23.66 -24.07 -24.51
C GLY A 209 -24.30 -23.05 -23.57
N GLN A 210 -24.30 -21.74 -23.90
CA GLN A 210 -24.87 -20.71 -23.05
C GLN A 210 -26.40 -20.59 -23.21
N ASP A 211 -27.15 -20.70 -22.11
CA ASP A 211 -28.62 -20.59 -22.10
C ASP A 211 -29.15 -19.14 -22.24
N LYS A 212 -28.28 -18.14 -22.07
CA LYS A 212 -28.60 -16.71 -22.23
C LYS A 212 -27.92 -16.14 -23.47
N ALA A 213 -28.62 -15.29 -24.21
CA ALA A 213 -28.02 -14.51 -25.29
C ALA A 213 -27.05 -13.45 -24.73
N ALA A 214 -25.90 -13.25 -25.37
CA ALA A 214 -24.98 -12.14 -25.08
C ALA A 214 -25.50 -10.78 -25.58
N TYR A 215 -26.39 -10.80 -26.57
CA TYR A 215 -26.96 -9.63 -27.22
C TYR A 215 -28.48 -9.70 -27.33
N VAL A 216 -29.16 -8.61 -27.01
CA VAL A 216 -30.61 -8.42 -27.22
C VAL A 216 -30.85 -7.24 -28.15
N GLY A 217 -31.10 -7.54 -29.43
CA GLY A 217 -31.48 -6.53 -30.42
C GLY A 217 -32.91 -6.03 -30.23
N SER A 218 -33.20 -4.84 -30.79
CA SER A 218 -34.50 -4.17 -30.73
C SER A 218 -35.68 -5.02 -31.24
N ASP A 219 -35.43 -5.95 -32.18
CA ASP A 219 -36.43 -6.89 -32.71
C ASP A 219 -36.67 -8.13 -31.82
N ASN A 220 -35.89 -8.34 -30.75
CA ASN A 220 -35.84 -9.61 -30.02
C ASN A 220 -36.13 -9.52 -28.50
N ALA A 221 -36.87 -8.49 -28.08
CA ALA A 221 -37.43 -8.38 -26.72
C ALA A 221 -38.62 -9.34 -26.51
N GLY A 222 -38.40 -10.66 -26.59
CA GLY A 222 -39.49 -11.64 -26.45
C GLY A 222 -39.13 -13.12 -26.46
N GLY A 223 -38.81 -13.66 -25.26
CA GLY A 223 -39.05 -15.08 -24.93
C GLY A 223 -37.91 -16.06 -25.22
N ALA A 224 -37.41 -16.72 -24.16
CA ALA A 224 -36.53 -17.88 -24.27
C ALA A 224 -37.35 -19.17 -24.41
N THR A 225 -37.30 -19.85 -25.57
CA THR A 225 -37.59 -21.29 -25.73
C THR A 225 -37.04 -21.87 -27.05
N GLU A 226 -36.20 -22.91 -26.93
CA GLU A 226 -35.97 -24.06 -27.83
C GLU A 226 -35.32 -23.93 -29.24
N ALA A 227 -34.37 -24.89 -29.46
CA ALA A 227 -34.11 -25.66 -30.69
C ALA A 227 -33.13 -25.19 -31.80
N ASN A 228 -31.82 -25.46 -31.58
CA ASN A 228 -30.96 -26.46 -32.29
C ASN A 228 -30.94 -26.59 -33.85
N ARG A 229 -29.72 -26.88 -34.41
CA ARG A 229 -29.31 -27.25 -35.81
C ARG A 229 -28.96 -26.08 -36.76
N GLU A 230 -28.05 -26.17 -37.75
CA GLU A 230 -27.20 -27.27 -38.28
C GLU A 230 -25.97 -26.79 -39.09
N ASN A 231 -24.85 -27.55 -39.03
CA ASN A 231 -23.80 -27.84 -40.05
C ASN A 231 -23.43 -26.91 -41.26
N ALA A 232 -22.14 -26.52 -41.27
CA ALA A 232 -21.07 -26.92 -42.23
C ALA A 232 -20.95 -26.40 -43.71
N ALA A 233 -19.67 -26.34 -44.13
CA ALA A 233 -19.08 -26.60 -45.48
C ALA A 233 -18.55 -25.43 -46.38
N ASP A 234 -17.21 -25.36 -46.46
CA ASP A 234 -16.32 -25.36 -47.64
C ASP A 234 -16.27 -24.31 -48.79
N SER A 235 -15.06 -24.26 -49.38
CA SER A 235 -14.57 -23.71 -50.67
C SER A 235 -14.23 -22.20 -50.73
N GLU A 236 -13.04 -21.74 -51.17
CA GLU A 236 -12.21 -22.03 -52.38
C GLU A 236 -12.89 -21.64 -53.71
N ASP A 237 -12.25 -21.10 -54.76
CA ASP A 237 -10.89 -20.57 -55.02
C ASP A 237 -10.93 -19.77 -56.37
N SER A 238 -9.82 -19.12 -56.75
CA SER A 238 -9.41 -18.68 -58.10
C SER A 238 -10.04 -17.39 -58.65
N SER A 239 -9.32 -16.37 -59.17
CA SER A 239 -8.00 -16.19 -59.83
C SER A 239 -7.97 -16.28 -61.37
N THR A 240 -7.30 -15.31 -62.01
CA THR A 240 -6.45 -15.36 -63.23
C THR A 240 -6.14 -13.92 -63.72
N SER A 241 -4.88 -13.46 -63.75
CA SER A 241 -3.82 -13.60 -64.78
C SER A 241 -4.01 -12.65 -66.00
N ALA A 242 -3.01 -12.09 -66.70
CA ALA A 242 -1.54 -12.20 -66.76
C ALA A 242 -0.94 -10.87 -67.34
N GLY A 243 0.36 -10.59 -67.53
CA GLY A 243 1.61 -11.25 -67.13
C GLY A 243 2.87 -10.81 -67.96
N LEU A 244 3.97 -10.48 -67.26
CA LEU A 244 5.41 -10.60 -67.68
C LEU A 244 5.98 -9.66 -68.77
N PRO A 245 7.34 -9.52 -68.89
CA PRO A 245 8.46 -10.07 -68.09
C PRO A 245 9.27 -8.94 -67.35
N ALA A 246 10.52 -9.01 -66.85
CA ALA A 246 11.62 -10.01 -66.85
C ALA A 246 12.64 -9.80 -65.68
N ALA A 247 13.59 -10.75 -65.54
CA ALA A 247 14.92 -10.68 -64.90
C ALA A 247 15.06 -10.51 -63.35
N ARG A 248 16.00 -11.27 -62.76
CA ARG A 248 16.39 -11.34 -61.33
C ARG A 248 17.92 -11.35 -61.21
N PRO A 249 18.53 -10.82 -60.13
CA PRO A 249 19.20 -11.73 -59.19
C PRO A 249 18.97 -11.37 -57.69
N SER A 250 19.76 -11.98 -56.81
CA SER A 250 19.47 -12.28 -55.39
C SER A 250 19.60 -11.14 -54.36
N ALA A 251 18.79 -11.27 -53.29
CA ALA A 251 19.01 -10.94 -51.88
C ALA A 251 19.97 -9.77 -51.50
N SER A 252 19.42 -8.78 -50.78
CA SER A 252 20.17 -7.72 -50.10
C SER A 252 20.04 -7.85 -48.59
N SER A 253 21.17 -7.90 -47.89
CA SER A 253 21.23 -7.82 -46.42
C SER A 253 20.84 -6.43 -45.91
N ALA A 254 20.25 -6.34 -44.72
CA ALA A 254 20.05 -5.06 -44.04
C ALA A 254 21.41 -4.50 -43.57
N VAL A 255 21.61 -3.18 -43.73
CA VAL A 255 22.87 -2.50 -43.39
C VAL A 255 22.87 -2.13 -41.91
N THR A 256 23.79 -2.68 -41.13
CA THR A 256 24.03 -2.29 -39.73
C THR A 256 24.81 -0.98 -39.66
N ALA A 257 24.49 -0.11 -38.69
CA ALA A 257 25.24 1.11 -38.44
C ALA A 257 26.64 0.81 -37.87
N SER A 258 27.67 1.53 -38.34
CA SER A 258 29.07 1.35 -37.95
C SER A 258 29.90 2.62 -38.13
N VAL A 259 31.03 2.69 -37.43
CA VAL A 259 32.07 3.70 -37.66
C VAL A 259 33.26 3.08 -38.39
N SER A 260 33.81 3.81 -39.35
CA SER A 260 35.06 3.48 -40.04
C SER A 260 36.08 4.57 -39.83
N TYR A 261 37.34 4.22 -39.58
CA TYR A 261 38.39 5.21 -39.27
C TYR A 261 39.80 4.74 -39.64
N ARG A 262 40.72 5.68 -39.81
CA ARG A 262 42.14 5.42 -40.08
C ARG A 262 43.03 6.47 -39.43
N ALA A 263 44.31 6.13 -39.24
CA ALA A 263 45.34 7.04 -38.75
C ALA A 263 46.45 7.25 -39.78
N HIS A 264 47.00 8.46 -39.83
CA HIS A 264 48.27 8.78 -40.46
C HIS A 264 49.37 8.68 -39.39
N VAL A 265 50.25 7.69 -39.49
CA VAL A 265 51.29 7.42 -38.50
C VAL A 265 52.66 7.84 -39.02
N GLN A 266 53.49 8.42 -38.15
CA GLN A 266 54.87 8.77 -38.44
C GLN A 266 55.62 7.62 -39.13
N ASN A 267 56.30 7.94 -40.24
CA ASN A 267 57.10 6.99 -41.06
C ASN A 267 56.30 5.81 -41.65
N ILE A 268 54.97 5.85 -41.60
CA ILE A 268 54.06 4.86 -42.23
C ILE A 268 53.14 5.55 -43.25
N GLY A 269 52.68 6.77 -42.93
CA GLY A 269 51.65 7.45 -43.71
C GLY A 269 50.24 7.02 -43.30
N TRP A 270 49.26 7.24 -44.18
CA TRP A 270 47.88 6.76 -43.99
C TRP A 270 47.82 5.23 -43.98
N GLN A 271 47.28 4.68 -42.90
CA GLN A 271 46.89 3.27 -42.82
C GLN A 271 45.53 3.04 -43.51
N SER A 272 45.18 1.77 -43.76
CA SER A 272 43.84 1.38 -44.20
C SER A 272 42.76 1.80 -43.19
N TYR A 273 41.53 1.95 -43.66
CA TYR A 273 40.37 2.04 -42.77
C TYR A 273 40.20 0.74 -41.98
N VAL A 274 39.83 0.90 -40.71
CA VAL A 274 39.44 -0.13 -39.76
C VAL A 274 38.04 0.20 -39.23
N SER A 275 37.34 -0.78 -38.69
CA SER A 275 35.95 -0.63 -38.22
C SER A 275 35.85 -0.63 -36.69
N ASP A 276 34.63 -0.49 -36.16
CA ASP A 276 34.25 -0.55 -34.74
C ASP A 276 35.20 -1.37 -33.83
N GLY A 277 35.94 -0.66 -32.98
CA GLY A 277 36.81 -1.22 -31.95
C GLY A 277 38.19 -1.66 -32.42
N GLU A 278 38.49 -1.66 -33.72
CA GLU A 278 39.82 -2.02 -34.22
C GLU A 278 40.87 -0.93 -33.94
N THR A 279 42.15 -1.27 -33.91
CA THR A 279 43.20 -0.29 -33.60
C THR A 279 43.71 0.41 -34.85
N ALA A 280 43.46 1.71 -34.96
CA ALA A 280 44.15 2.58 -35.93
C ALA A 280 45.36 3.24 -35.27
N GLY A 281 46.55 3.09 -35.84
CA GLY A 281 47.81 3.54 -35.26
C GLY A 281 48.83 2.43 -35.08
N THR A 282 49.73 2.58 -34.10
CA THR A 282 50.66 1.53 -33.66
C THR A 282 50.88 1.56 -32.15
N THR A 283 50.51 0.51 -31.44
CA THR A 283 50.97 0.27 -30.06
C THR A 283 52.43 -0.24 -30.08
N SER A 284 53.19 0.06 -29.02
CA SER A 284 54.54 -0.47 -28.75
C SER A 284 55.67 -0.14 -29.77
N ARG A 285 55.39 0.61 -30.84
CA ARG A 285 56.42 1.04 -31.83
C ARG A 285 57.00 2.43 -31.58
N GLY A 286 56.44 3.19 -30.64
CA GLY A 286 56.89 4.55 -30.31
C GLY A 286 56.61 5.60 -31.39
N LEU A 287 55.77 5.29 -32.39
CA LEU A 287 55.42 6.18 -33.48
C LEU A 287 54.18 7.01 -33.11
N ARG A 288 54.19 8.31 -33.43
CA ARG A 288 53.04 9.20 -33.24
C ARG A 288 51.99 9.02 -34.32
N VAL A 289 50.72 9.16 -33.95
CA VAL A 289 49.65 9.58 -34.85
C VAL A 289 49.85 11.07 -35.16
N GLU A 290 49.76 11.42 -36.43
CA GLU A 290 49.89 12.80 -36.94
C GLU A 290 48.55 13.35 -37.45
N ALA A 291 47.69 12.48 -38.01
CA ALA A 291 46.32 12.81 -38.42
C ALA A 291 45.38 11.58 -38.36
N LEU A 292 44.07 11.81 -38.43
CA LEU A 292 43.02 10.79 -38.48
C LEU A 292 41.92 11.19 -39.49
N SER A 293 41.19 10.20 -40.01
CA SER A 293 39.95 10.41 -40.77
C SER A 293 38.95 9.34 -40.31
N LEU A 294 37.70 9.75 -40.08
CA LEU A 294 36.62 8.93 -39.53
C LEU A 294 35.31 9.23 -40.27
N GLY A 295 34.48 8.22 -40.48
CA GLY A 295 33.14 8.41 -41.02
C GLY A 295 32.16 7.35 -40.55
N VAL A 296 30.87 7.70 -40.49
CA VAL A 296 29.79 6.81 -40.04
C VAL A 296 28.97 6.29 -41.23
N ALA A 297 28.58 5.01 -41.18
CA ALA A 297 27.76 4.35 -42.20
C ALA A 297 26.55 3.65 -41.56
N GLY A 298 25.54 3.33 -42.37
CA GLY A 298 24.34 2.60 -41.93
C GLY A 298 23.38 3.37 -41.01
N VAL A 299 23.60 4.67 -40.79
CA VAL A 299 22.69 5.57 -40.06
C VAL A 299 22.69 6.95 -40.72
N SER A 300 21.56 7.65 -40.74
CA SER A 300 21.47 9.03 -41.23
C SER A 300 22.03 10.02 -40.20
N GLY A 301 22.76 11.03 -40.67
CA GLY A 301 23.58 11.90 -39.81
C GLY A 301 25.05 11.85 -40.23
N GLY A 302 25.96 12.13 -39.31
CA GLY A 302 27.40 12.08 -39.56
C GLY A 302 28.21 12.15 -38.27
N ILE A 303 29.53 11.97 -38.35
CA ILE A 303 30.46 12.18 -37.24
C ILE A 303 31.23 13.51 -37.39
N ARG A 304 31.64 14.15 -36.28
CA ARG A 304 32.61 15.25 -36.29
C ARG A 304 33.67 15.08 -35.20
N TYR A 305 34.88 15.55 -35.47
CA TYR A 305 36.02 15.34 -34.58
C TYR A 305 37.05 16.46 -34.66
N ARG A 306 37.86 16.59 -33.61
CA ARG A 306 39.02 17.51 -33.57
C ARG A 306 40.18 16.93 -32.79
N ALA A 307 41.39 17.37 -33.14
CA ALA A 307 42.63 16.97 -32.51
C ALA A 307 43.32 18.14 -31.80
N HIS A 308 43.95 17.84 -30.66
CA HIS A 308 44.97 18.70 -30.06
C HIS A 308 46.32 18.30 -30.64
N VAL A 309 46.95 19.19 -31.41
CA VAL A 309 48.22 18.90 -32.10
C VAL A 309 49.36 19.70 -31.49
N GLN A 310 50.53 19.07 -31.36
CA GLN A 310 51.75 19.71 -30.86
C GLN A 310 52.01 21.06 -31.54
N ASN A 311 52.29 22.09 -30.75
CA ASN A 311 52.58 23.47 -31.20
C ASN A 311 51.44 24.16 -31.99
N ILE A 312 50.24 23.56 -32.05
CA ILE A 312 49.04 24.13 -32.66
C ILE A 312 47.93 24.30 -31.61
N GLY A 313 47.80 23.35 -30.68
CA GLY A 313 46.67 23.27 -29.76
C GLY A 313 45.48 22.56 -30.40
N TRP A 314 44.26 22.83 -29.90
CA TRP A 314 43.03 22.31 -30.52
C TRP A 314 42.80 22.94 -31.89
N GLN A 315 42.68 22.08 -32.91
CA GLN A 315 42.19 22.47 -34.23
C GLN A 315 40.66 22.66 -34.21
N GLY A 316 40.12 23.19 -35.31
CA GLY A 316 38.67 23.26 -35.54
C GLY A 316 38.02 21.87 -35.60
N TRP A 317 36.69 21.85 -35.56
CA TRP A 317 35.93 20.62 -35.82
C TRP A 317 35.97 20.28 -37.31
N HIS A 318 36.32 19.04 -37.61
CA HIS A 318 36.30 18.44 -38.93
C HIS A 318 35.08 17.53 -39.09
N ALA A 319 34.52 17.49 -40.29
CA ALA A 319 33.31 16.74 -40.62
C ALA A 319 33.60 15.28 -41.03
N ASP A 320 32.53 14.52 -41.25
CA ASP A 320 32.56 13.11 -41.67
C ASP A 320 33.46 12.90 -42.91
N GLY A 321 34.47 12.03 -42.77
CA GLY A 321 35.46 11.71 -43.79
C GLY A 321 36.68 12.64 -43.88
N GLU A 322 36.67 13.83 -43.26
CA GLU A 322 37.76 14.82 -43.41
C GLU A 322 39.06 14.43 -42.67
N ASP A 323 40.21 14.82 -43.20
CA ASP A 323 41.50 14.61 -42.53
C ASP A 323 41.68 15.63 -41.38
N CYS A 324 41.75 15.14 -40.13
CA CYS A 324 41.96 15.94 -38.92
C CYS A 324 43.36 15.69 -38.32
N GLY A 325 44.15 16.75 -38.09
CA GLY A 325 45.54 16.67 -37.64
C GLY A 325 46.49 17.40 -38.59
N THR A 326 47.68 16.84 -38.81
CA THR A 326 48.60 17.29 -39.87
C THR A 326 49.32 16.12 -40.54
N THR A 327 49.41 16.13 -41.86
CA THR A 327 50.26 15.21 -42.64
C THR A 327 51.53 15.91 -43.09
N GLY A 328 52.65 15.19 -43.20
CA GLY A 328 53.94 15.70 -43.70
C GLY A 328 54.66 16.76 -42.83
N ARG A 329 54.03 17.30 -41.78
CA ARG A 329 54.58 18.36 -40.91
C ARG A 329 55.35 17.84 -39.69
N GLY A 330 55.28 16.54 -39.41
CA GLY A 330 56.01 15.91 -38.30
C GLY A 330 55.46 16.20 -36.90
N LEU A 331 54.25 16.75 -36.77
CA LEU A 331 53.62 17.09 -35.49
C LEU A 331 52.77 15.93 -34.99
N ARG A 332 52.80 15.69 -33.67
CA ARG A 332 51.96 14.66 -33.01
C ARG A 332 50.57 15.19 -32.68
N VAL A 333 49.57 14.31 -32.78
CA VAL A 333 48.34 14.41 -32.01
C VAL A 333 48.66 14.10 -30.53
N GLU A 334 48.05 14.83 -29.61
CA GLU A 334 48.21 14.68 -28.15
C GLU A 334 46.86 14.33 -27.47
N ALA A 335 45.74 14.79 -28.02
CA ALA A 335 44.38 14.44 -27.58
C ALA A 335 43.36 14.54 -28.72
N LEU A 336 42.19 13.92 -28.53
CA LEU A 336 41.05 13.88 -29.46
C LEU A 336 39.72 14.20 -28.76
N GLN A 337 38.78 14.74 -29.52
CA GLN A 337 37.35 14.80 -29.21
C GLN A 337 36.55 14.38 -30.44
N ILE A 338 35.50 13.57 -30.26
CA ILE A 338 34.70 12.96 -31.33
C ILE A 338 33.24 12.95 -30.87
N GLU A 339 32.32 13.42 -31.71
CA GLU A 339 30.88 13.41 -31.41
C GLU A 339 30.05 13.15 -32.67
N LEU A 340 28.83 12.65 -32.48
CA LEU A 340 27.89 12.40 -33.56
C LEU A 340 27.04 13.64 -33.86
N THR A 341 26.49 13.69 -35.06
CA THR A 341 25.69 14.82 -35.57
C THR A 341 24.48 14.31 -36.35
N GLY A 342 23.42 15.13 -36.43
CA GLY A 342 22.18 14.76 -37.12
C GLY A 342 21.44 13.62 -36.42
N ALA A 343 20.80 12.74 -37.18
CA ALA A 343 20.01 11.63 -36.62
C ALA A 343 20.85 10.50 -36.00
N ALA A 344 22.16 10.47 -36.23
CA ALA A 344 23.09 9.51 -35.61
C ALA A 344 23.17 9.73 -34.10
N SER A 345 23.34 10.99 -33.66
CA SER A 345 23.36 11.38 -32.24
C SER A 345 22.03 11.20 -31.50
N ALA A 346 20.92 10.95 -32.21
CA ALA A 346 19.64 10.66 -31.58
C ALA A 346 19.49 9.18 -31.15
N ASN A 347 20.27 8.28 -31.76
CA ASN A 347 20.11 6.83 -31.63
C ASN A 347 21.36 6.10 -31.12
N TYR A 348 22.53 6.73 -31.26
CA TYR A 348 23.83 6.14 -30.97
C TYR A 348 24.72 7.10 -30.18
N ASP A 349 25.57 6.51 -29.35
CA ASP A 349 26.72 7.10 -28.71
C ASP A 349 28.00 6.75 -29.48
N VAL A 350 28.99 7.64 -29.49
CA VAL A 350 30.35 7.33 -29.94
C VAL A 350 31.31 7.25 -28.76
N TYR A 351 31.99 6.12 -28.64
CA TYR A 351 32.99 5.86 -27.62
C TYR A 351 34.37 5.72 -28.26
N TYR A 352 35.38 6.34 -27.66
CA TYR A 352 36.74 6.34 -28.20
C TYR A 352 37.80 6.44 -27.11
N ARG A 353 38.99 5.93 -27.40
CA ARG A 353 40.15 6.08 -26.51
C ARG A 353 41.45 6.15 -27.29
N THR A 354 42.48 6.67 -26.65
CA THR A 354 43.81 6.89 -27.24
C THR A 354 44.89 6.15 -26.47
N HIS A 355 45.82 5.53 -27.18
CA HIS A 355 47.06 5.01 -26.60
C HIS A 355 48.07 6.16 -26.53
N VAL A 356 48.36 6.66 -25.33
CA VAL A 356 49.25 7.80 -25.10
C VAL A 356 50.64 7.31 -24.70
N GLN A 357 51.68 7.94 -25.24
CA GLN A 357 53.08 7.68 -24.90
C GLN A 357 53.30 7.66 -23.39
N ASN A 358 53.98 6.62 -22.89
CA ASN A 358 54.31 6.40 -21.48
C ASN A 358 53.09 6.27 -20.53
N VAL A 359 51.86 6.26 -21.05
CA VAL A 359 50.61 6.13 -20.29
C VAL A 359 49.88 4.84 -20.67
N GLY A 360 49.92 4.43 -21.93
CA GLY A 360 49.15 3.31 -22.46
C GLY A 360 47.77 3.76 -22.95
N TRP A 361 46.81 2.83 -23.03
CA TRP A 361 45.42 3.15 -23.37
C TRP A 361 44.78 3.99 -22.27
N THR A 362 44.17 5.11 -22.65
CA THR A 362 43.28 5.87 -21.75
C THR A 362 41.95 5.14 -21.54
N SER A 363 41.22 5.51 -20.50
CA SER A 363 39.79 5.18 -20.38
C SER A 363 39.00 5.60 -21.62
N TRP A 364 37.86 4.95 -21.86
CA TRP A 364 36.94 5.32 -22.92
C TRP A 364 36.29 6.69 -22.64
N SER A 365 36.51 7.64 -23.54
CA SER A 365 35.79 8.89 -23.66
C SER A 365 34.51 8.69 -24.48
N LYS A 366 33.51 9.56 -24.27
CA LYS A 366 32.18 9.51 -24.89
C LYS A 366 31.83 10.90 -25.45
N ASN A 367 31.13 10.96 -26.59
CA ASN A 367 30.41 12.13 -27.13
C ASN A 367 31.05 13.50 -26.78
N GLY A 368 32.18 13.81 -27.40
CA GLY A 368 32.87 15.10 -27.26
C GLY A 368 33.83 15.23 -26.08
N ALA A 369 33.87 14.27 -25.14
CA ALA A 369 34.82 14.27 -24.03
C ALA A 369 36.28 14.09 -24.50
N THR A 370 37.25 14.70 -23.82
CA THR A 370 38.66 14.60 -24.23
C THR A 370 39.22 13.20 -24.00
N SER A 371 39.84 12.61 -25.02
CA SER A 371 40.69 11.41 -24.92
C SER A 371 42.14 11.79 -25.20
N GLY A 372 43.04 11.56 -24.25
CA GLY A 372 44.47 11.89 -24.37
C GLY A 372 44.89 13.02 -23.42
N THR A 373 45.98 13.70 -23.73
CA THR A 373 46.55 14.75 -22.85
C THR A 373 46.72 16.08 -23.57
N THR A 374 46.34 17.18 -22.93
CA THR A 374 46.67 18.53 -23.38
C THR A 374 47.79 19.12 -22.52
N GLY A 375 48.73 19.85 -23.11
CA GLY A 375 49.82 20.53 -22.39
C GLY A 375 50.94 19.64 -21.80
N MET A 376 50.75 18.32 -21.70
CA MET A 376 51.75 17.38 -21.16
C MET A 376 52.84 16.97 -22.17
N GLY A 377 52.66 17.29 -23.45
CA GLY A 377 53.65 17.00 -24.50
C GLY A 377 53.74 15.52 -24.93
N LEU A 378 52.80 14.67 -24.52
CA LEU A 378 52.77 13.24 -24.84
C LEU A 378 52.02 13.00 -26.17
N ARG A 379 52.56 12.13 -27.03
CA ARG A 379 51.90 11.75 -28.29
C ARG A 379 50.81 10.71 -28.06
N VAL A 380 49.76 10.78 -28.87
CA VAL A 380 48.91 9.63 -29.20
C VAL A 380 49.68 8.74 -30.19
N GLU A 381 49.66 7.43 -29.96
CA GLU A 381 50.30 6.40 -30.78
C GLU A 381 49.27 5.51 -31.49
N ALA A 382 48.06 5.40 -30.94
CA ALA A 382 46.92 4.70 -31.56
C ALA A 382 45.57 5.20 -31.01
N VAL A 383 44.48 4.85 -31.70
CA VAL A 383 43.08 5.12 -31.33
C VAL A 383 42.22 3.86 -31.52
N GLN A 384 41.15 3.75 -30.74
CA GLN A 384 39.99 2.88 -31.02
C GLN A 384 38.72 3.72 -30.92
N VAL A 385 37.72 3.44 -31.76
CA VAL A 385 36.42 4.13 -31.84
C VAL A 385 35.32 3.10 -32.05
N LEU A 386 34.17 3.29 -31.39
CA LEU A 386 33.02 2.39 -31.38
C LEU A 386 31.73 3.21 -31.54
N LEU A 387 30.81 2.72 -32.36
CA LEU A 387 29.44 3.21 -32.45
C LEU A 387 28.53 2.27 -31.63
N VAL A 388 27.83 2.81 -30.62
CA VAL A 388 27.07 2.00 -29.67
C VAL A 388 25.65 2.55 -29.58
N LYS A 389 24.63 1.71 -29.88
CA LYS A 389 23.22 2.13 -29.79
C LYS A 389 22.89 2.52 -28.35
N HIS A 390 22.07 3.55 -28.13
CA HIS A 390 21.64 3.94 -26.79
C HIS A 390 21.14 2.75 -25.96
N GLY A 391 21.59 2.67 -24.70
CA GLY A 391 21.30 1.56 -23.78
C GLY A 391 22.20 0.32 -23.91
N GLN A 392 22.89 0.13 -25.04
CA GLN A 392 23.84 -0.99 -25.20
C GLN A 392 25.10 -0.79 -24.34
N ALA A 393 25.68 -1.89 -23.87
CA ALA A 393 26.90 -1.85 -23.05
C ALA A 393 28.15 -1.61 -23.92
N ILE A 394 29.09 -0.81 -23.41
CA ILE A 394 30.39 -0.64 -24.04
C ILE A 394 31.36 -1.78 -23.67
N PRO A 395 32.18 -2.28 -24.60
CA PRO A 395 33.29 -3.18 -24.29
C PRO A 395 34.36 -2.49 -23.43
N THR A 396 34.64 -3.02 -22.24
CA THR A 396 35.77 -2.59 -21.39
C THR A 396 36.95 -3.57 -21.53
N GLY A 397 38.18 -3.06 -21.73
CA GLY A 397 39.40 -3.88 -21.70
C GLY A 397 40.42 -3.61 -22.82
N ASP A 398 41.71 -3.74 -22.51
CA ASP A 398 42.83 -3.19 -23.29
C ASP A 398 43.38 -4.11 -24.40
N GLY A 399 42.59 -4.34 -25.47
CA GLY A 399 43.06 -4.67 -26.83
C GLY A 399 43.79 -6.00 -27.08
N ALA A 400 44.48 -6.58 -26.10
CA ALA A 400 45.29 -7.80 -26.21
C ALA A 400 44.48 -9.09 -25.99
N ALA A 401 43.20 -8.98 -25.62
CA ALA A 401 42.35 -10.11 -25.30
C ALA A 401 41.51 -10.64 -26.49
N TYR A 402 41.36 -9.86 -27.57
CA TYR A 402 40.31 -10.12 -28.56
C TYR A 402 40.50 -11.41 -29.38
N SER A 403 41.74 -11.80 -29.71
CA SER A 403 42.04 -13.00 -30.50
C SER A 403 42.32 -14.28 -29.70
N LYS A 404 42.18 -14.24 -28.35
CA LYS A 404 42.33 -15.43 -27.47
C LYS A 404 41.22 -15.61 -26.43
N PHE A 405 40.33 -14.63 -26.26
CA PHE A 405 39.22 -14.68 -25.30
C PHE A 405 37.83 -14.48 -25.93
N ALA A 406 37.68 -14.71 -27.23
CA ALA A 406 36.38 -14.97 -27.89
C ALA A 406 35.65 -16.23 -27.37
N ASN A 407 36.06 -16.76 -26.20
CA ASN A 407 35.54 -17.94 -25.52
C ASN A 407 35.82 -17.92 -24.00
N ARG A 408 35.91 -16.74 -23.36
CA ARG A 408 36.04 -16.66 -21.89
C ARG A 408 35.34 -15.44 -21.28
N THR A 409 34.33 -15.75 -20.47
CA THR A 409 33.44 -14.81 -19.78
C THR A 409 34.16 -14.03 -18.67
N TYR A 410 34.12 -12.70 -18.72
CA TYR A 410 34.25 -11.87 -17.52
C TYR A 410 32.84 -11.58 -17.01
N SER A 411 32.56 -12.02 -15.79
CA SER A 411 31.26 -11.83 -15.14
C SER A 411 30.98 -10.35 -14.88
N SER A 412 29.72 -9.94 -15.06
CA SER A 412 29.19 -8.66 -14.55
C SER A 412 29.60 -8.43 -13.09
N PRO A 413 29.82 -7.18 -12.66
CA PRO A 413 30.09 -6.89 -11.26
C PRO A 413 28.91 -7.33 -10.40
N THR A 414 29.23 -7.90 -9.25
CA THR A 414 28.27 -8.70 -8.46
C THR A 414 28.38 -8.39 -6.98
N ILE A 415 27.22 -8.28 -6.32
CA ILE A 415 27.15 -8.23 -4.85
C ILE A 415 27.08 -9.64 -4.29
N ARG A 416 27.81 -9.89 -3.21
CA ARG A 416 27.84 -11.17 -2.50
C ARG A 416 27.49 -10.97 -1.04
N TYR A 417 26.68 -11.87 -0.50
CA TYR A 417 26.16 -11.73 0.86
C TYR A 417 25.84 -13.09 1.50
N GLN A 418 25.92 -13.12 2.82
CA GLN A 418 25.57 -14.27 3.66
C GLN A 418 24.96 -13.77 4.97
N THR A 419 24.11 -14.59 5.59
CA THR A 419 23.42 -14.25 6.85
C THR A 419 23.68 -15.28 7.93
N HIS A 420 23.67 -14.84 9.19
CA HIS A 420 23.69 -15.68 10.37
C HIS A 420 22.26 -15.86 10.88
N VAL A 421 21.72 -17.07 10.72
CA VAL A 421 20.32 -17.41 11.05
C VAL A 421 20.26 -18.09 12.42
N GLN A 422 19.26 -17.74 13.22
CA GLN A 422 18.98 -18.38 14.52
C GLN A 422 19.02 -19.91 14.42
N SER A 423 19.78 -20.53 15.32
CA SER A 423 19.90 -22.00 15.44
C SER A 423 20.42 -22.73 14.19
N VAL A 424 20.90 -22.01 13.17
CA VAL A 424 21.52 -22.55 11.95
C VAL A 424 22.97 -22.07 11.82
N GLY A 425 23.26 -20.82 12.21
CA GLY A 425 24.57 -20.19 12.05
C GLY A 425 24.72 -19.47 10.72
N TRP A 426 25.96 -19.24 10.29
CA TRP A 426 26.28 -18.69 8.97
C TRP A 426 25.84 -19.65 7.86
N GLN A 427 24.98 -19.16 6.97
CA GLN A 427 24.60 -19.86 5.74
C GLN A 427 25.64 -19.66 4.62
N ALA A 428 25.51 -20.42 3.53
CA ALA A 428 26.37 -20.27 2.36
C ALA A 428 26.26 -18.86 1.73
N GLU A 429 27.37 -18.37 1.17
CA GLU A 429 27.42 -17.12 0.42
C GLU A 429 26.60 -17.22 -0.86
N THR A 430 25.81 -16.19 -1.12
CA THR A 430 24.97 -16.04 -2.31
C THR A 430 25.24 -14.69 -2.99
N ASN A 431 24.62 -14.44 -4.15
CA ASN A 431 24.87 -13.25 -4.97
C ASN A 431 23.62 -12.72 -5.69
N ASP A 432 23.72 -11.53 -6.29
CA ASP A 432 22.70 -10.79 -7.08
C ASP A 432 21.30 -11.43 -7.19
N GLY A 433 20.37 -10.94 -6.38
CA GLY A 433 18.96 -11.35 -6.37
C GLY A 433 18.63 -12.66 -5.64
N ASN A 434 19.60 -13.53 -5.35
CA ASN A 434 19.34 -14.79 -4.65
C ASN A 434 19.07 -14.58 -3.15
N MET A 435 18.03 -15.21 -2.60
CA MET A 435 17.70 -15.08 -1.17
C MET A 435 18.83 -15.61 -0.26
N ALA A 436 19.16 -14.84 0.79
CA ALA A 436 19.89 -15.33 1.97
C ALA A 436 19.02 -15.24 3.22
N GLY A 437 18.98 -16.30 4.04
CA GLY A 437 18.11 -16.40 5.23
C GLY A 437 17.14 -17.58 5.14
N THR A 438 15.92 -17.41 5.66
CA THR A 438 14.83 -18.39 5.55
C THR A 438 13.47 -17.72 5.39
N GLN A 439 12.64 -18.23 4.48
CA GLN A 439 11.22 -17.87 4.35
C GLN A 439 10.35 -18.99 4.98
N GLY A 440 9.26 -18.62 5.67
CA GLY A 440 8.28 -19.56 6.22
C GLY A 440 8.73 -20.44 7.40
N ARG A 441 9.96 -20.25 7.93
CA ARG A 441 10.52 -21.07 9.04
C ARG A 441 10.52 -20.37 10.40
N SER A 442 10.07 -19.12 10.47
CA SER A 442 10.01 -18.30 11.70
C SER A 442 11.37 -18.08 12.41
N LEU A 443 12.49 -18.18 11.68
CA LEU A 443 13.83 -17.96 12.21
C LEU A 443 14.31 -16.53 11.91
N ARG A 444 14.80 -15.82 12.94
CA ARG A 444 15.39 -14.49 12.76
C ARG A 444 16.78 -14.55 12.10
N LEU A 445 17.14 -13.49 11.39
CA LEU A 445 18.52 -13.10 11.18
C LEU A 445 19.07 -12.45 12.45
N GLU A 446 20.32 -12.75 12.76
CA GLU A 446 21.08 -12.12 13.85
C GLU A 446 22.21 -11.24 13.31
N ALA A 447 22.79 -11.59 12.15
CA ALA A 447 23.83 -10.82 11.47
C ALA A 447 23.89 -11.06 9.95
N LEU A 448 24.62 -10.21 9.22
CA LEU A 448 24.99 -10.40 7.82
C LEU A 448 26.42 -9.93 7.51
N ARG A 449 26.96 -10.41 6.37
CA ARG A 449 28.14 -9.88 5.69
C ARG A 449 27.77 -9.58 4.24
N VAL A 450 28.30 -8.50 3.67
CA VAL A 450 28.07 -8.07 2.29
C VAL A 450 29.39 -7.61 1.68
N SER A 451 29.63 -7.88 0.40
CA SER A 451 30.81 -7.41 -0.34
C SER A 451 30.49 -7.23 -1.82
N VAL A 452 31.32 -6.46 -2.54
CA VAL A 452 31.20 -6.27 -3.99
C VAL A 452 32.43 -6.85 -4.70
N ALA A 453 32.19 -7.54 -5.82
CA ALA A 453 33.25 -8.17 -6.62
C ALA A 453 33.14 -7.81 -8.12
N GLY A 454 34.28 -7.81 -8.82
CA GLY A 454 34.34 -7.56 -10.27
C GLY A 454 34.37 -6.09 -10.69
N VAL A 455 34.49 -5.15 -9.74
CA VAL A 455 34.56 -3.70 -9.98
C VAL A 455 35.38 -3.01 -8.88
N SER A 456 35.90 -1.81 -9.17
CA SER A 456 36.60 -0.95 -8.20
C SER A 456 35.61 -0.20 -7.30
N GLY A 457 36.02 0.15 -6.07
CA GLY A 457 35.14 0.67 -5.01
C GLY A 457 34.75 -0.43 -4.02
N GLY A 458 33.61 -0.26 -3.34
CA GLY A 458 33.14 -1.20 -2.31
C GLY A 458 31.72 -0.90 -1.83
N ILE A 459 31.37 -1.39 -0.65
CA ILE A 459 30.03 -1.31 -0.06
C ILE A 459 30.10 -1.01 1.44
N GLN A 460 29.12 -0.27 1.94
CA GLN A 460 28.90 -0.02 3.36
C GLN A 460 27.50 -0.42 3.76
N TYR A 461 27.34 -0.97 4.97
CA TYR A 461 26.06 -1.44 5.47
C TYR A 461 25.98 -1.38 6.99
N ARG A 462 24.77 -1.30 7.54
CA ARG A 462 24.50 -1.35 8.98
C ARG A 462 23.17 -2.02 9.29
N ALA A 463 23.02 -2.50 10.52
CA ALA A 463 21.81 -3.17 11.00
C ALA A 463 21.15 -2.38 12.15
N HIS A 464 19.82 -2.45 12.22
CA HIS A 464 19.04 -2.12 13.40
C HIS A 464 18.77 -3.41 14.18
N VAL A 465 19.30 -3.51 15.40
CA VAL A 465 19.28 -4.74 16.21
C VAL A 465 18.46 -4.53 17.48
N GLN A 466 17.67 -5.53 17.87
CA GLN A 466 16.90 -5.55 19.11
C GLN A 466 17.75 -5.10 20.32
N ASN A 467 17.21 -4.19 21.12
CA ASN A 467 17.83 -3.61 22.33
C ASN A 467 19.16 -2.84 22.11
N ILE A 468 19.62 -2.69 20.87
CA ILE A 468 20.84 -1.94 20.50
C ILE A 468 20.48 -0.72 19.65
N GLY A 469 19.50 -0.85 18.76
CA GLY A 469 19.17 0.16 17.76
C GLY A 469 20.10 0.06 16.54
N TRP A 470 20.30 1.18 15.84
CA TRP A 470 21.22 1.28 14.71
C TRP A 470 22.68 1.16 15.15
N GLN A 471 23.39 0.20 14.57
CA GLN A 471 24.84 0.07 14.72
C GLN A 471 25.61 1.02 13.78
N SER A 472 26.93 1.09 13.97
CA SER A 472 27.85 1.80 13.07
C SER A 472 27.85 1.20 11.66
N TRP A 473 28.33 1.98 10.69
CA TRP A 473 28.55 1.51 9.31
C TRP A 473 29.77 0.59 9.22
N GLU A 474 29.54 -0.60 8.67
CA GLU A 474 30.53 -1.62 8.36
C GLU A 474 30.88 -1.61 6.87
N ASN A 475 32.03 -2.19 6.48
CA ASN A 475 32.55 -2.21 5.10
C ASN A 475 32.59 -3.65 4.54
N ASP A 476 33.02 -3.85 3.28
CA ASP A 476 33.13 -5.15 2.62
C ASP A 476 33.62 -6.31 3.53
N GLY A 477 32.73 -7.28 3.73
CA GLY A 477 33.00 -8.53 4.46
C GLY A 477 32.92 -8.44 5.99
N SER A 478 32.79 -7.25 6.59
CA SER A 478 32.55 -7.07 8.03
C SER A 478 31.21 -7.67 8.49
N ILE A 479 31.06 -7.90 9.80
CA ILE A 479 29.79 -8.35 10.39
C ILE A 479 28.96 -7.13 10.82
N ALA A 480 27.79 -6.95 10.22
CA ALA A 480 26.74 -6.11 10.80
C ALA A 480 25.71 -7.01 11.51
N GLY A 481 25.20 -6.58 12.67
CA GLY A 481 24.34 -7.39 13.55
C GLY A 481 25.07 -7.90 14.80
N THR A 482 24.67 -9.09 15.27
CA THR A 482 25.30 -9.79 16.40
C THR A 482 25.40 -11.30 16.13
N GLU A 483 26.54 -11.90 16.42
CA GLU A 483 26.75 -13.35 16.28
C GLU A 483 26.56 -14.04 17.65
N GLY A 484 25.62 -14.99 17.73
CA GLY A 484 25.42 -15.84 18.92
C GLY A 484 24.79 -15.15 20.16
N GLN A 485 24.41 -13.87 20.08
CA GLN A 485 23.81 -13.14 21.21
C GLN A 485 22.29 -13.33 21.34
N GLY A 486 21.64 -13.95 20.37
CA GLY A 486 20.19 -14.19 20.39
C GLY A 486 19.31 -13.00 20.03
N LEU A 487 19.91 -11.87 19.63
CA LEU A 487 19.21 -10.64 19.25
C LEU A 487 18.82 -10.68 17.77
N ARG A 488 17.60 -10.25 17.44
CA ARG A 488 17.13 -10.14 16.04
C ARG A 488 17.64 -8.85 15.39
N MET A 489 17.92 -8.95 14.10
CA MET A 489 17.83 -7.79 13.20
C MET A 489 16.37 -7.44 12.93
N GLU A 490 16.07 -6.14 12.85
CA GLU A 490 14.75 -5.60 12.55
C GLU A 490 14.73 -4.79 11.23
N ALA A 491 15.84 -4.12 10.91
CA ALA A 491 16.06 -3.38 9.66
C ALA A 491 17.55 -3.35 9.28
N LEU A 492 17.86 -2.94 8.05
CA LEU A 492 19.21 -2.70 7.55
C LEU A 492 19.27 -1.59 6.49
N GLU A 493 20.46 -1.04 6.29
CA GLU A 493 20.78 -0.06 5.23
C GLU A 493 22.06 -0.49 4.51
N VAL A 494 22.14 -0.24 3.20
CA VAL A 494 23.26 -0.64 2.33
C VAL A 494 23.52 0.43 1.27
N GLN A 495 24.76 0.92 1.18
CA GLN A 495 25.17 1.94 0.21
C GLN A 495 26.49 1.58 -0.47
N LEU A 496 26.65 1.93 -1.74
CA LEU A 496 27.89 1.73 -2.48
C LEU A 496 28.90 2.85 -2.18
N THR A 497 30.19 2.52 -2.28
CA THR A 497 31.29 3.49 -2.10
C THR A 497 32.32 3.39 -3.24
N GLY A 498 33.09 4.45 -3.47
CA GLY A 498 34.11 4.50 -4.53
C GLY A 498 33.53 4.41 -5.95
N ASP A 499 34.30 3.83 -6.88
CA ASP A 499 33.99 3.88 -8.32
C ASP A 499 32.68 3.16 -8.69
N VAL A 500 32.37 2.03 -8.02
CA VAL A 500 31.12 1.29 -8.24
C VAL A 500 29.89 2.15 -7.94
N ALA A 501 29.92 2.99 -6.91
CA ALA A 501 28.83 3.92 -6.57
C ALA A 501 28.57 4.98 -7.64
N SER A 502 29.53 5.23 -8.53
CA SER A 502 29.37 6.15 -9.66
C SER A 502 28.70 5.50 -10.86
N SER A 503 28.74 4.16 -10.97
CA SER A 503 28.30 3.40 -12.16
C SER A 503 27.13 2.45 -11.90
N TYR A 504 26.88 2.08 -10.63
CA TYR A 504 25.84 1.16 -10.20
C TYR A 504 25.02 1.76 -9.04
N ASP A 505 23.80 1.28 -8.92
CA ASP A 505 22.97 1.38 -7.73
C ASP A 505 22.88 0.00 -7.06
N VAL A 506 22.78 -0.03 -5.73
CA VAL A 506 22.43 -1.23 -4.98
C VAL A 506 20.97 -1.15 -4.58
N TYR A 507 20.19 -2.17 -4.99
CA TYR A 507 18.85 -2.41 -4.50
C TYR A 507 18.87 -3.59 -3.53
N TYR A 508 18.16 -3.47 -2.42
CA TYR A 508 18.04 -4.52 -1.40
C TYR A 508 16.66 -4.52 -0.77
N ARG A 509 16.14 -5.71 -0.46
CA ARG A 509 14.89 -5.89 0.27
C ARG A 509 15.03 -6.95 1.35
N VAL A 510 14.09 -6.93 2.30
CA VAL A 510 14.06 -7.84 3.44
C VAL A 510 12.70 -8.52 3.57
N HIS A 511 12.71 -9.79 4.00
CA HIS A 511 11.52 -10.51 4.41
C HIS A 511 11.34 -10.32 5.92
N VAL A 512 10.25 -9.67 6.34
CA VAL A 512 9.95 -9.42 7.74
C VAL A 512 8.84 -10.36 8.23
N SER A 513 9.01 -10.91 9.43
CA SER A 513 8.02 -11.77 10.08
C SER A 513 6.63 -11.15 10.08
N ASP A 514 5.62 -11.93 9.68
CA ASP A 514 4.21 -11.53 9.67
C ASP A 514 3.87 -10.36 8.72
N ILE A 515 4.80 -9.98 7.84
CA ILE A 515 4.63 -8.95 6.80
C ILE A 515 4.94 -9.55 5.41
N GLY A 516 6.07 -10.25 5.27
CA GLY A 516 6.57 -10.78 4.01
C GLY A 516 7.72 -9.95 3.42
N TRP A 517 7.96 -10.08 2.12
CA TRP A 517 8.92 -9.24 1.39
C TRP A 517 8.43 -7.80 1.33
N MET A 518 9.29 -6.88 1.77
CA MET A 518 9.11 -5.43 1.62
C MET A 518 9.67 -4.97 0.29
N ALA A 519 9.35 -3.73 -0.12
CA ALA A 519 9.88 -3.17 -1.35
C ALA A 519 11.41 -3.04 -1.37
N TRP A 520 11.95 -2.90 -2.57
CA TRP A 520 13.38 -2.66 -2.78
C TRP A 520 13.78 -1.26 -2.29
N ALA A 521 14.54 -1.23 -1.19
CA ALA A 521 15.31 -0.07 -0.77
C ALA A 521 16.49 0.15 -1.73
N LYS A 522 16.89 1.41 -1.88
CA LYS A 522 17.99 1.84 -2.74
C LYS A 522 19.05 2.61 -1.95
N ASN A 523 20.33 2.34 -2.22
CA ASN A 523 21.47 3.22 -1.86
C ASN A 523 21.40 3.93 -0.48
N GLY A 524 21.21 3.20 0.62
CA GLY A 524 21.19 3.76 1.98
C GLY A 524 19.79 3.98 2.56
N GLU A 525 18.71 3.81 1.80
CA GLU A 525 17.34 3.78 2.32
C GLU A 525 17.13 2.64 3.34
N THR A 526 16.35 2.87 4.39
CA THR A 526 16.05 1.82 5.37
C THR A 526 15.21 0.70 4.74
N ALA A 527 15.65 -0.55 4.88
CA ALA A 527 14.88 -1.75 4.58
C ALA A 527 14.50 -2.49 5.87
N GLY A 528 13.21 -2.74 6.12
CA GLY A 528 12.73 -3.46 7.31
C GLY A 528 11.90 -2.60 8.27
N THR A 529 11.83 -2.99 9.54
CA THR A 529 11.04 -2.26 10.56
C THR A 529 11.91 -1.65 11.64
N VAL A 530 11.64 -0.40 12.00
CA VAL A 530 12.32 0.28 13.11
C VAL A 530 11.32 0.42 14.26
N GLY A 531 11.57 -0.25 15.39
CA GLY A 531 10.77 -0.11 16.62
C GLY A 531 9.50 -0.96 16.71
N LEU A 532 9.08 -1.67 15.64
CA LEU A 532 7.92 -2.57 15.66
C LEU A 532 8.18 -3.93 16.36
N GLY A 533 9.42 -4.26 16.69
CA GLY A 533 9.74 -5.55 17.29
C GLY A 533 9.68 -6.76 16.33
N ARG A 534 9.46 -6.54 15.04
CA ARG A 534 9.43 -7.59 14.01
C ARG A 534 10.85 -7.98 13.61
N ARG A 535 11.05 -9.26 13.27
CA ARG A 535 12.37 -9.82 12.90
C ARG A 535 12.50 -9.84 11.38
N VAL A 536 13.69 -9.52 10.87
CA VAL A 536 14.09 -9.91 9.52
C VAL A 536 14.36 -11.41 9.53
N GLU A 537 13.89 -12.13 8.50
CA GLU A 537 14.06 -13.58 8.33
C GLU A 537 14.89 -13.93 7.08
N ALA A 538 14.87 -13.06 6.07
CA ALA A 538 15.69 -13.17 4.86
C ALA A 538 16.00 -11.82 4.22
N VAL A 539 17.00 -11.77 3.34
CA VAL A 539 17.39 -10.60 2.53
C VAL A 539 17.60 -11.00 1.06
N GLN A 540 17.38 -10.05 0.16
CA GLN A 540 17.83 -10.08 -1.23
C GLN A 540 18.53 -8.77 -1.55
N MET A 541 19.62 -8.82 -2.31
CA MET A 541 20.40 -7.66 -2.77
C MET A 541 20.86 -7.85 -4.20
N LYS A 542 20.86 -6.79 -5.01
CA LYS A 542 21.23 -6.83 -6.44
C LYS A 542 21.91 -5.53 -6.86
N LEU A 543 23.00 -5.65 -7.63
CA LEU A 543 23.57 -4.52 -8.35
C LEU A 543 22.85 -4.31 -9.69
N VAL A 544 22.54 -3.06 -9.99
CA VAL A 544 22.03 -2.65 -11.31
C VAL A 544 22.79 -1.41 -11.78
N LYS A 545 22.83 -1.15 -13.09
CA LYS A 545 23.47 0.08 -13.61
C LYS A 545 22.80 1.31 -12.99
N LYS A 546 23.58 2.34 -12.69
CA LYS A 546 23.07 3.55 -12.04
C LYS A 546 21.94 4.20 -12.86
N GLY A 547 20.83 4.51 -12.19
CA GLY A 547 19.61 5.01 -12.81
C GLY A 547 18.67 3.95 -13.38
N SER A 548 18.99 2.65 -13.27
CA SER A 548 18.03 1.59 -13.60
C SER A 548 16.86 1.58 -12.60
N PRO A 549 15.66 1.11 -13.00
CA PRO A 549 14.57 0.85 -12.07
C PRO A 549 14.95 -0.22 -11.03
N ALA A 550 14.13 -0.34 -9.99
CA ALA A 550 14.23 -1.44 -9.04
C ALA A 550 14.07 -2.79 -9.76
N PRO A 551 14.67 -3.88 -9.26
CA PRO A 551 14.40 -5.21 -9.78
C PRO A 551 12.92 -5.56 -9.65
N SER A 552 12.34 -6.26 -10.63
CA SER A 552 11.02 -6.87 -10.47
C SER A 552 11.04 -7.79 -9.24
N GLY A 553 10.06 -7.62 -8.36
CA GLY A 553 9.94 -8.30 -7.09
C GLY A 553 8.71 -9.17 -7.04
N GLU A 554 8.79 -10.40 -7.55
CA GLU A 554 7.83 -11.44 -7.21
C GLU A 554 7.69 -11.52 -5.65
N ASP A 555 6.48 -11.79 -5.17
CA ASP A 555 6.08 -11.86 -3.76
C ASP A 555 6.19 -10.57 -2.89
N GLU A 556 6.28 -9.37 -3.47
CA GLU A 556 6.26 -8.12 -2.69
C GLU A 556 4.91 -7.89 -1.98
N LYS A 557 4.91 -7.83 -0.64
CA LYS A 557 3.70 -7.66 0.19
C LYS A 557 3.55 -6.26 0.80
N ALA A 558 4.55 -5.41 0.65
CA ALA A 558 4.54 -4.04 1.15
C ALA A 558 5.27 -3.13 0.16
N SER A 559 4.53 -2.18 -0.43
CA SER A 559 4.96 -1.23 -1.48
C SER A 559 5.96 -0.14 -1.02
N TYR A 560 6.60 -0.34 0.12
CA TYR A 560 7.58 0.56 0.73
C TYR A 560 8.67 -0.28 1.40
N PRO A 561 9.93 0.19 1.38
CA PRO A 561 11.06 -0.61 1.85
C PRO A 561 11.10 -0.75 3.38
N SER A 562 10.50 0.19 4.12
CA SER A 562 10.51 0.18 5.58
C SER A 562 9.24 0.68 6.26
N ILE A 563 9.07 0.29 7.52
CA ILE A 563 8.02 0.78 8.42
C ILE A 563 8.67 1.36 9.68
N TYR A 564 8.34 2.62 9.96
CA TYR A 564 8.85 3.41 11.07
C TYR A 564 7.83 4.50 11.45
N ALA A 565 8.01 5.15 12.60
CA ALA A 565 7.31 6.39 12.91
C ALA A 565 8.10 7.57 12.31
N PRO A 566 7.59 8.26 11.27
CA PRO A 566 8.24 9.46 10.73
C PRO A 566 8.16 10.63 11.72
N GLU A 567 9.15 11.52 11.66
CA GLU A 567 9.15 12.79 12.40
C GLU A 567 8.04 13.69 11.82
N ILE A 568 7.33 14.41 12.70
CA ILE A 568 6.38 15.44 12.29
C ILE A 568 6.89 16.82 12.67
N THR A 569 6.87 17.74 11.72
CA THR A 569 7.18 19.16 11.93
C THR A 569 5.92 19.99 11.77
N TYR A 570 5.76 21.02 12.59
CA TYR A 570 4.59 21.89 12.54
C TYR A 570 4.90 23.30 13.07
N ALA A 571 4.10 24.26 12.61
CA ALA A 571 4.14 25.64 13.05
C ALA A 571 2.72 26.16 13.24
N THR A 572 2.59 27.24 14.00
CA THR A 572 1.35 27.97 14.20
C THR A 572 1.57 29.46 14.02
N SER A 573 0.50 30.18 13.71
CA SER A 573 0.49 31.63 13.61
C SER A 573 -0.65 32.17 14.48
N SER A 574 -0.38 33.17 15.31
CA SER A 574 -1.42 33.80 16.13
C SER A 574 -2.38 34.61 15.25
N VAL A 575 -3.59 34.87 15.75
CA VAL A 575 -4.56 35.75 15.07
C VAL A 575 -3.91 37.11 14.78
N GLY A 576 -3.89 37.51 13.50
CA GLY A 576 -3.27 38.73 12.98
C GLY A 576 -1.74 38.78 13.00
N GLY A 577 -1.06 37.67 13.34
CA GLY A 577 0.40 37.63 13.51
C GLY A 577 1.16 36.88 12.41
N ASP A 578 2.48 36.86 12.55
CA ASP A 578 3.39 36.07 11.73
C ASP A 578 3.40 34.58 12.13
N TRP A 579 4.14 33.76 11.38
CA TRP A 579 4.42 32.37 11.74
C TRP A 579 5.43 32.29 12.87
N GLN A 580 5.17 31.41 13.83
CA GLN A 580 6.14 31.04 14.86
C GLN A 580 7.19 30.07 14.27
N ALA A 581 8.25 29.81 15.03
CA ALA A 581 9.26 28.82 14.64
C ALA A 581 8.61 27.44 14.45
N THR A 582 9.05 26.72 13.41
CA THR A 582 8.71 25.31 13.23
C THR A 582 9.28 24.50 14.39
N VAL A 583 8.42 23.72 15.02
CA VAL A 583 8.74 22.77 16.10
C VAL A 583 8.48 21.34 15.62
N LYS A 584 8.84 20.34 16.43
CA LYS A 584 8.66 18.93 16.07
C LYS A 584 8.27 18.04 17.24
N ASP A 585 7.69 16.87 16.94
CA ASP A 585 7.46 15.74 17.86
C ASP A 585 7.15 16.13 19.33
N ALA A 586 5.91 16.56 19.58
CA ALA A 586 5.36 16.98 20.87
C ALA A 586 5.97 18.26 21.50
N GLU A 587 6.84 19.00 20.81
CA GLU A 587 7.18 20.37 21.20
C GLU A 587 5.95 21.30 21.12
N VAL A 588 5.89 22.35 21.95
CA VAL A 588 4.74 23.26 21.96
C VAL A 588 4.87 24.29 20.83
N SER A 589 3.88 24.34 19.93
CA SER A 589 3.69 25.47 19.02
C SER A 589 2.53 26.33 19.52
N GLY A 590 2.70 27.65 19.58
CA GLY A 590 1.72 28.57 20.14
C GLY A 590 2.13 29.14 21.51
N THR A 591 1.16 29.58 22.30
CA THR A 591 1.38 30.08 23.66
C THR A 591 0.39 29.48 24.65
N THR A 592 0.73 29.44 25.94
CA THR A 592 -0.16 28.90 26.98
C THR A 592 -0.47 29.97 28.01
N GLY A 593 -1.76 30.28 28.21
CA GLY A 593 -2.23 31.20 29.25
C GLY A 593 -1.90 32.68 28.98
N LYS A 594 -1.81 33.08 27.71
CA LYS A 594 -1.50 34.46 27.29
C LYS A 594 -2.65 35.18 26.58
N SER A 595 -3.80 34.53 26.41
CA SER A 595 -4.94 35.05 25.64
C SER A 595 -4.57 35.42 24.19
N LEU A 596 -3.65 34.64 23.61
CA LEU A 596 -3.19 34.81 22.23
C LEU A 596 -3.51 33.55 21.43
N SER A 597 -4.70 33.57 20.82
CA SER A 597 -5.22 32.46 20.01
C SER A 597 -4.40 32.24 18.73
N ILE A 598 -4.32 30.98 18.31
CA ILE A 598 -3.83 30.58 16.99
C ILE A 598 -4.93 30.88 15.96
N GLY A 599 -4.54 31.42 14.80
CA GLY A 599 -5.42 31.56 13.63
C GLY A 599 -5.06 30.64 12.45
N ARG A 600 -3.83 30.10 12.41
CA ARG A 600 -3.39 29.17 11.36
C ARG A 600 -2.47 28.07 11.87
N LEU A 601 -2.55 26.91 11.23
CA LEU A 601 -1.74 25.70 11.46
C LEU A 601 -1.09 25.25 10.15
N ARG A 602 0.17 24.80 10.21
CA ARG A 602 0.86 24.09 9.13
C ARG A 602 1.57 22.87 9.72
N ALA A 603 1.42 21.70 9.13
CA ALA A 603 2.08 20.47 9.55
C ALA A 603 2.63 19.70 8.34
N GLN A 604 3.76 19.02 8.51
CA GLN A 604 4.48 18.30 7.46
C GLN A 604 5.09 17.03 8.04
N LEU A 605 4.83 15.90 7.37
CA LEU A 605 5.42 14.60 7.70
C LEU A 605 6.76 14.41 6.99
N SER A 606 7.73 13.78 7.65
CA SER A 606 9.08 13.56 7.10
C SER A 606 9.21 12.32 6.21
N SER A 607 8.10 11.73 5.76
CA SER A 607 8.07 10.50 4.96
C SER A 607 8.03 10.80 3.45
N PRO A 608 8.50 9.86 2.59
CA PRO A 608 8.24 9.93 1.17
C PRO A 608 6.72 9.78 0.91
N SER A 609 6.20 10.44 -0.13
CA SER A 609 4.77 10.43 -0.46
C SER A 609 4.19 9.02 -0.67
N SER A 610 4.99 8.06 -1.14
CA SER A 610 4.63 6.65 -1.27
C SER A 610 4.37 5.93 0.07
N TYR A 611 4.97 6.39 1.16
CA TYR A 611 4.65 5.90 2.51
C TYR A 611 3.43 6.62 3.11
N GLY A 612 3.03 7.76 2.55
CA GLY A 612 1.93 8.60 3.03
C GLY A 612 2.39 9.85 3.77
N GLY A 613 1.41 10.69 4.08
CA GLY A 613 1.58 12.05 4.59
C GLY A 613 0.67 12.35 5.77
N ILE A 614 0.48 13.65 6.05
CA ILE A 614 -0.55 14.12 7.00
C ILE A 614 -1.61 14.96 6.32
N ASN A 615 -2.87 14.69 6.66
CA ASN A 615 -4.06 15.49 6.34
C ASN A 615 -4.55 16.19 7.61
N TYR A 616 -5.04 17.43 7.48
CA TYR A 616 -5.61 18.17 8.59
C TYR A 616 -6.70 19.15 8.18
N GLN A 617 -7.60 19.41 9.11
CA GLN A 617 -8.69 20.39 9.03
C GLN A 617 -8.69 21.24 10.29
N VAL A 618 -9.24 22.45 10.19
CA VAL A 618 -9.43 23.35 11.33
C VAL A 618 -10.85 23.91 11.32
N SER A 619 -11.32 24.36 12.49
CA SER A 619 -12.62 25.01 12.67
C SER A 619 -12.46 26.30 13.47
N THR A 620 -13.26 27.32 13.15
CA THR A 620 -13.28 28.62 13.85
C THR A 620 -14.46 28.81 14.80
N ASP A 621 -15.48 27.94 14.74
CA ASP A 621 -16.64 27.91 15.65
C ASP A 621 -16.70 26.65 16.53
N GLY A 622 -15.97 25.59 16.14
CA GLY A 622 -15.89 24.29 16.82
C GLY A 622 -16.76 23.22 16.17
N THR A 623 -17.58 23.57 15.17
CA THR A 623 -18.57 22.69 14.53
C THR A 623 -18.41 22.60 13.02
N ASP A 624 -18.12 23.73 12.36
CA ASP A 624 -17.97 23.83 10.92
C ASP A 624 -16.48 23.71 10.55
N TRP A 625 -16.16 22.79 9.65
CA TRP A 625 -14.78 22.41 9.32
C TRP A 625 -14.34 23.00 7.99
N SER A 626 -13.06 23.42 7.91
CA SER A 626 -12.40 23.73 6.64
C SER A 626 -12.32 22.51 5.73
N ASP A 627 -12.05 22.75 4.45
CA ASP A 627 -11.53 21.71 3.56
C ASP A 627 -10.30 21.02 4.17
N VAL A 628 -10.09 19.76 3.79
CA VAL A 628 -8.89 19.00 4.15
C VAL A 628 -7.70 19.56 3.39
N VAL A 629 -6.66 19.93 4.12
CA VAL A 629 -5.35 20.25 3.54
C VAL A 629 -4.32 19.18 3.93
N SER A 630 -3.22 19.11 3.18
CA SER A 630 -2.17 18.11 3.37
C SER A 630 -0.80 18.76 3.58
N ASP A 631 0.18 17.96 4.02
CA ASP A 631 1.63 18.24 4.06
C ASP A 631 2.08 19.64 3.58
N GLY A 632 2.33 20.53 4.54
CA GLY A 632 2.92 21.85 4.32
C GLY A 632 1.96 22.96 3.91
N VAL A 633 0.67 22.66 3.66
CA VAL A 633 -0.35 23.66 3.28
C VAL A 633 -0.91 24.39 4.52
N ASP A 634 -1.23 25.68 4.39
CA ASP A 634 -1.78 26.47 5.49
C ASP A 634 -3.26 26.15 5.72
N ALA A 635 -3.60 25.74 6.95
CA ALA A 635 -4.99 25.63 7.41
C ALA A 635 -5.38 26.82 8.27
N GLY A 636 -6.59 27.35 8.07
CA GLY A 636 -7.14 28.50 8.81
C GLY A 636 -6.86 29.85 8.15
N VAL A 637 -7.32 30.93 8.78
CA VAL A 637 -7.21 32.29 8.24
C VAL A 637 -6.68 33.26 9.29
N SER A 638 -5.85 34.22 8.86
CA SER A 638 -5.13 35.12 9.79
C SER A 638 -6.07 35.92 10.73
N GLY A 639 -7.29 36.25 10.29
CA GLY A 639 -8.22 37.09 11.05
C GLY A 639 -9.09 36.37 12.09
N SER A 640 -9.13 35.03 12.12
CA SER A 640 -10.07 34.26 12.95
C SER A 640 -9.35 33.29 13.87
N ALA A 641 -9.78 33.21 15.12
CA ALA A 641 -9.24 32.24 16.08
C ALA A 641 -9.69 30.82 15.72
N LEU A 642 -8.76 29.87 15.77
CA LEU A 642 -9.08 28.45 15.69
C LEU A 642 -9.68 27.97 17.01
N LYS A 643 -10.72 27.17 16.90
CA LYS A 643 -11.40 26.52 18.02
C LYS A 643 -11.22 25.01 18.02
N ALA A 644 -11.13 24.38 16.85
CA ALA A 644 -10.82 22.96 16.75
C ALA A 644 -9.81 22.63 15.64
N VAL A 645 -9.13 21.50 15.81
CA VAL A 645 -8.24 20.88 14.84
C VAL A 645 -8.52 19.38 14.75
N ARG A 646 -8.33 18.84 13.55
CA ARG A 646 -8.42 17.42 13.24
C ARG A 646 -7.24 17.04 12.38
N LEU A 647 -6.47 16.01 12.76
CA LEU A 647 -5.28 15.57 12.04
C LEU A 647 -5.33 14.05 11.84
N SER A 648 -5.02 13.58 10.63
CA SER A 648 -4.98 12.16 10.27
C SER A 648 -3.80 11.87 9.36
N LEU A 649 -3.23 10.67 9.46
CA LEU A 649 -2.21 10.22 8.52
C LEU A 649 -2.89 9.64 7.27
N THR A 650 -2.16 9.62 6.16
CA THR A 650 -2.58 8.95 4.91
C THR A 650 -1.65 7.78 4.57
N GLY A 651 -2.01 6.98 3.55
CA GLY A 651 -1.15 5.91 3.04
C GLY A 651 -0.74 4.84 4.08
N ALA A 652 0.50 4.35 3.96
CA ALA A 652 1.06 3.36 4.88
C ALA A 652 1.32 3.93 6.30
N ALA A 653 1.62 5.22 6.42
CA ALA A 653 1.75 5.91 7.69
C ALA A 653 0.46 5.76 8.52
N ALA A 654 -0.73 5.88 7.91
CA ALA A 654 -2.02 5.62 8.57
C ALA A 654 -2.20 4.16 9.03
N LYS A 655 -1.62 3.20 8.30
CA LYS A 655 -1.71 1.76 8.60
C LYS A 655 -0.85 1.35 9.80
N TYR A 656 0.34 1.93 9.96
CA TYR A 656 1.30 1.51 10.99
C TYR A 656 1.52 2.51 12.12
N CYS A 657 1.12 3.77 11.94
CA CYS A 657 1.28 4.83 12.94
C CYS A 657 -0.06 5.43 13.34
N ASP A 658 -0.06 6.10 14.49
CA ASP A 658 -1.08 7.04 14.92
C ASP A 658 -0.46 8.43 15.01
N VAL A 659 -1.13 9.45 14.49
CA VAL A 659 -0.82 10.85 14.80
C VAL A 659 -1.58 11.24 16.06
N TRP A 660 -0.85 11.54 17.13
CA TRP A 660 -1.38 11.99 18.40
C TRP A 660 -1.25 13.51 18.51
N TYR A 661 -2.28 14.18 19.01
CA TYR A 661 -2.26 15.63 19.22
C TYR A 661 -3.13 16.06 20.39
N CYS A 662 -2.76 17.16 21.03
CA CYS A 662 -3.55 17.86 22.03
C CYS A 662 -3.43 19.37 21.83
N VAL A 663 -4.36 20.12 22.42
CA VAL A 663 -4.42 21.58 22.32
C VAL A 663 -4.53 22.23 23.70
N HIS A 664 -3.98 23.43 23.83
CA HIS A 664 -4.21 24.32 24.95
C HIS A 664 -5.34 25.28 24.58
N VAL A 665 -6.47 25.21 25.27
CA VAL A 665 -7.62 26.09 25.05
C VAL A 665 -7.61 27.20 26.10
N SER A 666 -7.89 28.45 25.68
CA SER A 666 -8.03 29.59 26.58
C SER A 666 -8.99 29.29 27.72
N ASN A 667 -8.70 29.81 28.92
CA ASN A 667 -9.48 29.61 30.16
C ASN A 667 -9.65 28.14 30.65
N ILE A 668 -9.25 27.14 29.87
CA ILE A 668 -9.37 25.71 30.21
C ILE A 668 -8.01 25.07 30.47
N GLY A 669 -6.99 25.39 29.66
CA GLY A 669 -5.67 24.79 29.72
C GLY A 669 -5.44 23.68 28.68
N TRP A 670 -4.44 22.82 28.93
CA TRP A 670 -4.18 21.65 28.09
C TRP A 670 -5.31 20.62 28.19
N LEU A 671 -5.86 20.28 27.03
CA LEU A 671 -6.80 19.18 26.84
C LEU A 671 -6.09 17.84 26.65
N GLY A 672 -6.87 16.76 26.67
CA GLY A 672 -6.38 15.40 26.44
C GLY A 672 -5.79 15.18 25.06
N TRP A 673 -4.93 14.18 24.96
CA TRP A 673 -4.39 13.68 23.70
C TRP A 673 -5.44 12.88 22.94
N THR A 674 -5.70 13.30 21.71
CA THR A 674 -6.54 12.61 20.72
C THR A 674 -5.66 12.05 19.61
N ARG A 675 -6.23 11.28 18.68
CA ARG A 675 -5.52 10.80 17.49
C ARG A 675 -6.40 10.62 16.27
N ASN A 676 -5.77 10.53 15.08
CA ASN A 676 -6.34 10.02 13.83
C ASN A 676 -7.78 10.48 13.53
N GLY A 677 -7.96 11.75 13.20
CA GLY A 677 -9.26 12.27 12.78
C GLY A 677 -10.25 12.53 13.92
N CYS A 678 -9.90 12.26 15.17
CA CYS A 678 -10.71 12.65 16.33
C CYS A 678 -10.48 14.14 16.68
N ASP A 679 -11.50 14.83 17.17
CA ASP A 679 -11.40 16.28 17.36
C ASP A 679 -10.57 16.65 18.59
N ALA A 680 -9.79 17.74 18.47
CA ALA A 680 -9.14 18.42 19.58
C ALA A 680 -9.49 19.91 19.52
N GLY A 681 -10.03 20.48 20.59
CA GLY A 681 -10.57 21.85 20.52
C GLY A 681 -11.67 22.16 21.53
N THR A 682 -12.52 23.12 21.16
CA THR A 682 -13.67 23.58 21.93
C THR A 682 -14.80 24.03 20.99
N GLU A 683 -16.06 23.85 21.39
CA GLU A 683 -17.21 24.52 20.79
C GLU A 683 -17.69 25.73 21.63
N ILE A 684 -17.08 25.94 22.81
CA ILE A 684 -17.44 27.04 23.71
C ILE A 684 -17.12 28.38 23.03
N SER A 685 -18.15 29.20 22.82
CA SER A 685 -18.06 30.43 22.02
C SER A 685 -17.04 31.44 22.56
N SER A 686 -16.81 31.49 23.88
CA SER A 686 -15.82 32.37 24.52
C SER A 686 -14.36 31.92 24.37
N ASP A 687 -14.10 30.66 24.01
CA ASP A 687 -12.76 30.07 24.11
C ASP A 687 -12.14 29.70 22.75
N SER A 688 -10.82 29.54 22.71
CA SER A 688 -10.08 29.25 21.46
C SER A 688 -8.74 28.56 21.75
N ILE A 689 -8.15 27.95 20.73
CA ILE A 689 -6.86 27.28 20.83
C ILE A 689 -5.74 28.33 20.90
N GLU A 690 -4.88 28.25 21.91
CA GLU A 690 -3.68 29.08 22.08
C GLU A 690 -2.38 28.33 21.71
N ALA A 691 -2.34 27.00 21.89
CA ALA A 691 -1.21 26.14 21.54
C ALA A 691 -1.61 24.72 21.11
N ILE A 692 -0.71 24.02 20.44
CA ILE A 692 -0.86 22.62 19.99
C ILE A 692 0.45 21.84 20.23
N GLN A 693 0.32 20.54 20.52
CA GLN A 693 1.40 19.55 20.41
C GLN A 693 0.95 18.43 19.48
N VAL A 694 1.84 17.93 18.62
CA VAL A 694 1.58 16.84 17.66
C VAL A 694 2.76 15.89 17.64
N VAL A 695 2.54 14.57 17.65
CA VAL A 695 3.59 13.56 17.54
C VAL A 695 3.07 12.30 16.85
N VAL A 696 3.89 11.71 15.99
CA VAL A 696 3.57 10.44 15.34
C VAL A 696 4.22 9.29 16.10
N LYS A 697 3.44 8.24 16.37
CA LYS A 697 3.92 7.05 17.10
C LYS A 697 3.45 5.80 16.38
N LEU A 698 4.24 4.72 16.43
CA LEU A 698 3.78 3.41 15.95
C LEU A 698 2.48 3.01 16.66
N LYS A 699 1.55 2.36 15.94
CA LYS A 699 0.33 1.80 16.53
C LYS A 699 0.67 0.85 17.69
N SER A 700 -0.26 0.73 18.63
CA SER A 700 -0.07 0.12 19.98
C SER A 700 0.91 0.82 20.93
N SER A 701 1.56 1.92 20.53
CA SER A 701 2.23 2.80 21.50
C SER A 701 1.23 3.42 22.47
N SER A 702 1.64 3.65 23.72
CA SER A 702 0.87 4.47 24.66
C SER A 702 0.72 5.91 24.17
N ALA A 703 -0.40 6.56 24.53
CA ALA A 703 -0.58 7.99 24.33
C ALA A 703 0.54 8.81 24.99
N PRO A 704 0.90 10.01 24.49
CA PRO A 704 1.93 10.85 25.11
C PRO A 704 1.55 11.38 26.50
N GLY A 705 0.25 11.47 26.80
CA GLY A 705 -0.29 11.87 28.10
C GLY A 705 -1.74 11.41 28.28
N SER A 706 -2.47 12.05 29.20
CA SER A 706 -3.91 11.78 29.40
C SER A 706 -4.68 11.93 28.10
N THR A 707 -5.58 10.99 27.79
CA THR A 707 -6.49 11.04 26.63
C THR A 707 -7.90 11.52 27.02
N VAL A 708 -8.11 11.91 28.28
CA VAL A 708 -9.41 12.37 28.79
C VAL A 708 -9.65 13.81 28.36
N LYS A 709 -10.85 14.10 27.83
CA LYS A 709 -11.25 15.41 27.28
C LYS A 709 -10.29 15.99 26.24
N PRO A 710 -10.14 15.37 25.06
CA PRO A 710 -9.44 16.03 23.96
C PRO A 710 -10.19 17.24 23.40
N PHE A 711 -11.51 17.29 23.59
CA PHE A 711 -12.39 18.34 23.14
C PHE A 711 -13.25 18.87 24.30
N ALA A 712 -13.48 20.18 24.33
CA ALA A 712 -14.32 20.86 25.31
C ALA A 712 -15.69 21.19 24.70
N TYR A 713 -16.69 20.39 25.06
CA TYR A 713 -18.10 20.64 24.70
C TYR A 713 -18.71 21.73 25.58
N GLN A 714 -19.70 22.44 25.05
CA GLN A 714 -20.49 23.44 25.75
C GLN A 714 -21.32 22.81 26.87
N ASP A 715 -21.81 21.58 26.64
CA ASP A 715 -22.62 20.80 27.59
C ASP A 715 -21.96 19.45 27.93
N LEU A 716 -21.16 19.39 29.00
CA LEU A 716 -20.84 18.13 29.66
C LEU A 716 -22.02 17.74 30.55
N LEU A 717 -22.81 16.76 30.10
CA LEU A 717 -23.99 16.31 30.85
C LEU A 717 -23.56 15.47 32.06
N ASN A 718 -23.93 15.94 33.25
CA ASN A 718 -23.74 15.22 34.50
C ASN A 718 -24.99 14.40 34.79
N GLY A 719 -24.82 13.15 35.19
CA GLY A 719 -25.93 12.26 35.45
C GLY A 719 -25.84 11.52 36.76
N ILE A 720 -26.89 10.78 37.04
CA ILE A 720 -26.97 9.81 38.11
C ILE A 720 -27.70 8.57 37.59
N ASP A 721 -27.42 7.42 38.18
CA ASP A 721 -28.31 6.27 38.06
C ASP A 721 -28.91 5.90 39.43
N ILE A 722 -30.14 5.39 39.40
CA ILE A 722 -30.97 5.18 40.59
C ILE A 722 -31.81 3.91 40.50
N ALA A 723 -32.00 3.28 41.66
CA ALA A 723 -32.88 2.14 41.85
C ALA A 723 -33.84 2.39 43.04
N SER A 724 -34.62 1.37 43.44
CA SER A 724 -35.47 1.44 44.64
C SER A 724 -34.71 1.72 45.96
N HIS A 725 -33.38 1.59 45.96
CA HIS A 725 -32.51 2.01 47.08
C HIS A 725 -32.63 3.52 47.37
N GLN A 726 -32.74 4.35 46.33
CA GLN A 726 -32.88 5.81 46.43
C GLN A 726 -34.34 6.28 46.68
N ALA A 727 -35.27 5.36 46.93
CA ALA A 727 -36.69 5.67 47.15
C ALA A 727 -36.91 6.77 48.20
N GLY A 728 -37.52 7.88 47.75
CA GLY A 728 -37.65 9.14 48.50
C GLY A 728 -36.99 10.34 47.82
N ILE A 729 -36.14 10.12 46.82
CA ILE A 729 -35.56 11.18 45.97
C ILE A 729 -36.62 11.95 45.17
N ASP A 730 -36.45 13.28 45.10
CA ASP A 730 -37.14 14.12 44.14
C ASP A 730 -36.35 14.17 42.82
N VAL A 731 -36.68 13.27 41.89
CA VAL A 731 -36.03 13.16 40.58
C VAL A 731 -36.19 14.41 39.69
N ALA A 732 -37.15 15.30 39.98
CA ALA A 732 -37.30 16.56 39.27
C ALA A 732 -36.39 17.65 39.89
N GLY A 733 -36.33 17.70 41.22
CA GLY A 733 -35.55 18.68 41.98
C GLY A 733 -34.05 18.37 42.12
N VAL A 734 -33.62 17.11 41.98
CA VAL A 734 -32.21 16.73 42.05
C VAL A 734 -31.41 17.36 40.90
N SER A 735 -30.22 17.87 41.23
CA SER A 735 -29.25 18.37 40.25
C SER A 735 -28.70 17.20 39.45
N ALA A 736 -29.11 17.12 38.18
CA ALA A 736 -28.68 16.16 37.16
C ALA A 736 -29.23 16.59 35.79
N ASP A 737 -28.49 16.35 34.71
CA ASP A 737 -28.88 16.61 33.32
C ASP A 737 -29.57 15.39 32.69
N PHE A 738 -29.12 14.19 33.07
CA PHE A 738 -29.74 12.91 32.75
C PHE A 738 -29.90 12.01 33.99
N VAL A 739 -30.82 11.05 33.93
CA VAL A 739 -31.05 10.06 34.98
C VAL A 739 -31.29 8.68 34.35
N PHE A 740 -30.45 7.69 34.71
CA PHE A 740 -30.73 6.28 34.44
C PHE A 740 -31.56 5.67 35.58
N VAL A 741 -32.57 4.86 35.25
CA VAL A 741 -33.43 4.22 36.25
C VAL A 741 -33.42 2.71 36.07
N LYS A 742 -33.12 1.93 37.14
CA LYS A 742 -33.32 0.47 37.10
C LYS A 742 -34.79 0.20 36.81
N ALA A 743 -35.11 -0.51 35.74
CA ALA A 743 -36.49 -0.86 35.39
C ALA A 743 -36.83 -2.30 35.77
N THR A 744 -35.92 -3.23 35.46
CA THR A 744 -36.16 -4.68 35.57
C THR A 744 -34.90 -5.45 35.95
N GLN A 745 -35.10 -6.69 36.38
CA GLN A 745 -34.06 -7.69 36.58
C GLN A 745 -34.62 -9.07 36.27
N GLY A 746 -33.86 -9.87 35.50
CA GLY A 746 -34.30 -11.20 35.09
C GLY A 746 -35.65 -11.18 34.37
N THR A 747 -36.47 -12.22 34.57
CA THR A 747 -37.79 -12.35 33.91
C THR A 747 -38.98 -12.16 34.86
N TRP A 748 -38.75 -11.59 36.05
CA TRP A 748 -39.76 -11.55 37.13
C TRP A 748 -39.77 -10.27 37.96
N TYR A 749 -38.66 -9.54 38.06
CA TYR A 749 -38.59 -8.34 38.91
C TYR A 749 -38.75 -7.05 38.10
N LYS A 750 -39.75 -6.24 38.48
CA LYS A 750 -39.84 -4.82 38.14
C LYS A 750 -39.40 -4.00 39.34
N ASN A 751 -38.63 -2.94 39.12
CA ASN A 751 -38.10 -2.08 40.17
C ASN A 751 -39.20 -1.13 40.70
N GLN A 752 -40.09 -1.71 41.50
CA GLN A 752 -41.21 -1.05 42.16
C GLN A 752 -41.08 -1.30 43.66
N LEU A 753 -41.33 -0.26 44.47
CA LEU A 753 -41.36 -0.39 45.92
C LEU A 753 -42.63 0.29 46.47
N PRO A 754 -43.81 -0.37 46.36
CA PRO A 754 -45.09 0.20 46.76
C PRO A 754 -45.13 0.64 48.24
N SER A 755 -44.38 -0.04 49.11
CA SER A 755 -44.23 0.30 50.53
C SER A 755 -43.57 1.65 50.81
N LYS A 756 -42.86 2.22 49.83
CA LYS A 756 -42.31 3.59 49.85
C LYS A 756 -42.95 4.51 48.81
N GLY A 757 -44.07 4.11 48.20
CA GLY A 757 -44.77 4.89 47.17
C GLY A 757 -43.95 5.10 45.87
N TYR A 758 -43.02 4.19 45.56
CA TYR A 758 -42.12 4.29 44.42
C TYR A 758 -42.46 3.31 43.29
N ASP A 759 -42.40 3.81 42.06
CA ASP A 759 -42.51 3.07 40.80
C ASP A 759 -41.54 3.68 39.76
N TYR A 760 -40.78 2.84 39.03
CA TYR A 760 -39.78 3.28 38.03
C TYR A 760 -40.38 4.12 36.89
N ALA A 761 -41.58 3.80 36.42
CA ALA A 761 -42.27 4.56 35.38
C ALA A 761 -42.74 5.91 35.91
N ALA A 762 -43.22 5.97 37.16
CA ALA A 762 -43.59 7.23 37.81
C ALA A 762 -42.38 8.17 38.07
N TRP A 763 -41.16 7.65 38.20
CA TRP A 763 -39.94 8.47 38.14
C TRP A 763 -39.62 8.91 36.71
N ALA A 764 -39.68 8.01 35.73
CA ALA A 764 -39.43 8.33 34.32
C ALA A 764 -40.33 9.46 33.80
N ASP A 765 -41.63 9.42 34.10
CA ASP A 765 -42.58 10.47 33.75
C ASP A 765 -42.19 11.83 34.37
N LYS A 766 -41.72 11.84 35.62
CA LYS A 766 -41.26 13.06 36.30
C LYS A 766 -39.94 13.59 35.75
N ILE A 767 -39.00 12.71 35.42
CA ILE A 767 -37.71 13.05 34.79
C ILE A 767 -38.00 13.76 33.46
N LEU A 768 -38.81 13.15 32.58
CA LEU A 768 -39.21 13.75 31.30
C LEU A 768 -39.98 15.06 31.49
N ALA A 769 -40.93 15.13 32.43
CA ALA A 769 -41.69 16.35 32.72
C ALA A 769 -40.80 17.50 33.26
N SER A 770 -39.65 17.18 33.87
CA SER A 770 -38.67 18.18 34.33
C SER A 770 -37.70 18.66 33.23
N GLY A 771 -37.77 18.11 32.01
CA GLY A 771 -36.87 18.44 30.91
C GLY A 771 -35.47 17.82 31.01
N LYS A 772 -35.27 16.91 31.96
CA LYS A 772 -34.08 16.05 32.06
C LYS A 772 -34.14 14.92 31.04
N LEU A 773 -32.97 14.38 30.72
CA LEU A 773 -32.85 13.23 29.83
C LEU A 773 -33.06 11.93 30.61
N LEU A 774 -33.75 10.97 30.00
CA LEU A 774 -34.10 9.70 30.62
C LEU A 774 -33.27 8.56 30.04
N GLY A 775 -32.87 7.64 30.90
CA GLY A 775 -32.46 6.29 30.52
C GLY A 775 -33.03 5.21 31.45
N PHE A 776 -33.04 3.97 30.99
CA PHE A 776 -33.39 2.80 31.79
C PHE A 776 -32.30 1.72 31.70
N TYR A 777 -32.17 0.92 32.75
CA TYR A 777 -31.35 -0.29 32.69
C TYR A 777 -32.05 -1.55 33.17
N HIS A 778 -31.55 -2.68 32.67
CA HIS A 778 -31.92 -4.03 33.06
C HIS A 778 -30.74 -4.74 33.70
N TYR A 779 -30.92 -5.23 34.92
CA TYR A 779 -29.89 -6.01 35.63
C TYR A 779 -29.93 -7.48 35.18
N ALA A 780 -28.85 -7.98 34.60
CA ALA A 780 -28.78 -9.36 34.10
C ALA A 780 -28.87 -10.39 35.25
N GLU A 781 -29.80 -11.35 35.16
CA GLU A 781 -29.86 -12.48 36.11
C GLU A 781 -29.11 -13.73 35.57
N GLY A 782 -28.72 -13.71 34.29
CA GLY A 782 -28.00 -14.80 33.62
C GLY A 782 -28.91 -15.96 33.19
N GLY A 783 -30.18 -15.70 32.93
CA GLY A 783 -31.15 -16.65 32.40
C GLY A 783 -31.13 -16.73 30.87
N ASP A 784 -32.27 -16.48 30.24
CA ASP A 784 -32.43 -16.46 28.78
C ASP A 784 -32.33 -15.00 28.29
N PRO A 785 -31.34 -14.64 27.46
CA PRO A 785 -31.06 -13.24 27.13
C PRO A 785 -32.17 -12.60 26.29
N VAL A 786 -32.86 -13.39 25.47
CA VAL A 786 -33.97 -12.89 24.64
C VAL A 786 -35.18 -12.63 25.51
N LYS A 787 -35.48 -13.51 26.46
CA LYS A 787 -36.59 -13.32 27.41
C LYS A 787 -36.34 -12.20 28.42
N GLU A 788 -35.10 -12.02 28.87
CA GLU A 788 -34.72 -10.89 29.72
C GLU A 788 -34.88 -9.56 28.95
N ALA A 789 -34.48 -9.50 27.67
CA ALA A 789 -34.69 -8.33 26.82
C ALA A 789 -36.18 -8.05 26.51
N GLU A 790 -36.97 -9.09 26.25
CA GLU A 790 -38.42 -8.96 26.03
C GLU A 790 -39.16 -8.52 27.31
N TYR A 791 -38.77 -9.05 28.47
CA TYR A 791 -39.32 -8.63 29.76
C TYR A 791 -38.95 -7.18 30.10
N PHE A 792 -37.72 -6.76 29.79
CA PHE A 792 -37.29 -5.37 29.90
C PHE A 792 -38.13 -4.47 28.98
N TYR A 793 -38.24 -4.80 27.70
CA TYR A 793 -39.06 -4.09 26.73
C TYR A 793 -40.51 -3.94 27.20
N ASP A 794 -41.15 -5.03 27.66
CA ASP A 794 -42.53 -4.99 28.17
C ASP A 794 -42.72 -4.06 29.38
N ALA A 795 -41.65 -3.79 30.13
CA ALA A 795 -41.64 -2.83 31.23
C ALA A 795 -41.49 -1.37 30.77
N ILE A 796 -40.80 -1.10 29.65
CA ILE A 796 -40.41 0.27 29.25
C ILE A 796 -40.92 0.73 27.87
N LYS A 797 -41.60 -0.11 27.09
CA LYS A 797 -42.02 0.18 25.69
C LYS A 797 -42.84 1.47 25.50
N ALA A 798 -43.47 1.99 26.55
CA ALA A 798 -44.13 3.29 26.52
C ALA A 798 -43.16 4.47 26.31
N TYR A 799 -41.85 4.27 26.54
CA TYR A 799 -40.79 5.30 26.47
C TYR A 799 -39.89 5.18 25.23
N LYS A 800 -40.26 4.35 24.25
CA LYS A 800 -39.60 4.25 22.94
C LYS A 800 -39.48 5.63 22.27
N GLY A 801 -38.30 5.95 21.70
CA GLY A 801 -38.00 7.26 21.13
C GLY A 801 -37.85 8.40 22.16
N ARG A 802 -37.78 8.08 23.47
CA ARG A 802 -37.72 9.06 24.57
C ARG A 802 -36.79 8.65 25.73
N ALA A 803 -36.15 7.48 25.67
CA ALA A 803 -35.31 6.94 26.72
C ALA A 803 -34.17 6.11 26.15
N VAL A 804 -32.95 6.34 26.65
CA VAL A 804 -31.80 5.48 26.36
C VAL A 804 -31.93 4.19 27.16
N VAL A 805 -31.45 3.07 26.63
CA VAL A 805 -31.57 1.75 27.27
C VAL A 805 -30.21 1.11 27.51
N ALA A 806 -30.05 0.37 28.61
CA ALA A 806 -28.80 -0.29 28.96
C ALA A 806 -28.99 -1.71 29.53
N LEU A 807 -28.04 -2.60 29.22
CA LEU A 807 -27.84 -3.87 29.92
C LEU A 807 -26.80 -3.68 31.02
N ASP A 808 -27.18 -3.95 32.27
CA ASP A 808 -26.28 -3.97 33.43
C ASP A 808 -25.72 -5.39 33.64
N TRP A 809 -24.40 -5.52 33.46
CA TRP A 809 -23.66 -6.78 33.52
C TRP A 809 -22.58 -6.75 34.61
N GLU A 810 -22.94 -7.23 35.80
CA GLU A 810 -22.05 -7.34 36.95
C GLU A 810 -22.19 -8.69 37.70
N GLU A 811 -21.53 -8.83 38.86
CA GLU A 811 -21.29 -10.12 39.53
C GLU A 811 -22.43 -10.62 40.44
N GLN A 812 -23.19 -9.73 41.10
CA GLN A 812 -23.85 -10.09 42.37
C GLN A 812 -25.00 -11.11 42.21
N GLU A 813 -26.03 -10.77 41.43
CA GLU A 813 -27.21 -11.64 41.23
C GLU A 813 -27.21 -12.33 39.84
N ASN A 814 -26.13 -12.16 39.07
CA ASN A 814 -25.94 -12.73 37.74
C ASN A 814 -25.32 -14.13 37.80
N LYS A 815 -26.13 -15.15 37.50
CA LYS A 815 -25.74 -16.58 37.61
C LYS A 815 -24.67 -17.02 36.61
N LEU A 816 -24.39 -16.21 35.59
CA LEU A 816 -23.40 -16.49 34.56
C LEU A 816 -22.07 -15.77 34.79
N PHE A 817 -22.02 -14.77 35.68
CA PHE A 817 -20.79 -14.04 35.94
C PHE A 817 -19.71 -14.96 36.53
N GLY A 818 -18.48 -14.87 36.02
CA GLY A 818 -17.34 -15.69 36.45
C GLY A 818 -17.38 -17.15 36.00
N THR A 819 -18.45 -17.61 35.35
CA THR A 819 -18.60 -19.02 34.91
C THR A 819 -17.86 -19.36 33.61
N GLY A 820 -17.20 -18.39 32.98
CA GLY A 820 -16.69 -18.53 31.62
C GLY A 820 -17.81 -18.51 30.55
N PHE A 821 -18.88 -17.76 30.83
CA PHE A 821 -20.04 -17.65 29.94
C PHE A 821 -19.68 -17.09 28.55
N ASP A 822 -20.53 -17.39 27.57
CA ASP A 822 -20.45 -16.87 26.22
C ASP A 822 -20.97 -15.42 26.15
N VAL A 823 -20.11 -14.47 25.77
CA VAL A 823 -20.44 -13.05 25.55
C VAL A 823 -21.58 -12.83 24.56
N GLN A 824 -21.88 -13.79 23.68
CA GLN A 824 -23.05 -13.72 22.82
C GLN A 824 -24.36 -13.73 23.62
N TRP A 825 -24.36 -14.09 24.91
CA TRP A 825 -25.49 -13.87 25.81
C TRP A 825 -25.85 -12.37 25.86
N CYS A 826 -24.86 -11.52 26.17
CA CYS A 826 -25.04 -10.07 26.20
C CYS A 826 -25.37 -9.53 24.81
N LYS A 827 -24.71 -10.03 23.76
CA LYS A 827 -25.04 -9.63 22.38
C LYS A 827 -26.48 -9.94 22.02
N ARG A 828 -26.99 -11.14 22.30
CA ARG A 828 -28.40 -11.52 22.01
C ARG A 828 -29.40 -10.67 22.79
N PHE A 829 -29.10 -10.29 24.04
CA PHE A 829 -29.93 -9.35 24.79
C PHE A 829 -29.94 -7.97 24.11
N LEU A 830 -28.74 -7.44 23.78
CA LEU A 830 -28.57 -6.10 23.21
C LEU A 830 -29.17 -6.00 21.79
N ASP A 831 -28.95 -7.00 20.95
CA ASP A 831 -29.56 -7.12 19.62
C ASP A 831 -31.09 -7.13 19.73
N ARG A 832 -31.67 -7.89 20.67
CA ARG A 832 -33.12 -7.97 20.86
C ARG A 832 -33.73 -6.68 21.40
N ILE A 833 -33.12 -6.04 22.40
CA ILE A 833 -33.66 -4.77 22.92
C ILE A 833 -33.47 -3.63 21.91
N ALA A 834 -32.40 -3.63 21.11
CA ALA A 834 -32.20 -2.68 20.03
C ALA A 834 -33.31 -2.77 18.97
N GLU A 835 -33.63 -3.99 18.53
CA GLU A 835 -34.74 -4.27 17.61
C GLU A 835 -36.08 -3.77 18.18
N LEU A 836 -36.42 -4.18 19.41
CA LEU A 836 -37.71 -3.87 20.02
C LEU A 836 -37.89 -2.37 20.31
N MET A 837 -36.82 -1.68 20.73
CA MET A 837 -36.84 -0.25 21.03
C MET A 837 -36.57 0.63 19.80
N GLU A 838 -36.11 0.10 18.67
CA GLU A 838 -35.53 0.88 17.55
C GLU A 838 -34.42 1.86 17.99
N ALA A 839 -33.70 1.50 19.05
CA ALA A 839 -32.75 2.34 19.77
C ALA A 839 -31.36 1.69 19.86
N LYS A 840 -30.33 2.45 20.26
CA LYS A 840 -28.96 1.93 20.40
C LYS A 840 -28.58 1.69 21.88
N PRO A 841 -28.79 0.48 22.42
CA PRO A 841 -28.53 0.20 23.83
C PRO A 841 -27.06 0.30 24.21
N LEU A 842 -26.81 0.68 25.46
CA LEU A 842 -25.50 0.63 26.11
C LEU A 842 -25.33 -0.72 26.83
N ILE A 843 -24.07 -1.09 27.10
CA ILE A 843 -23.75 -2.11 28.10
C ILE A 843 -23.00 -1.46 29.26
N TYR A 844 -23.51 -1.63 30.48
CA TYR A 844 -22.86 -1.28 31.73
C TYR A 844 -22.06 -2.45 32.27
N MET A 845 -20.82 -2.19 32.68
CA MET A 845 -20.00 -3.11 33.47
C MET A 845 -18.83 -2.38 34.15
N SER A 846 -18.24 -3.00 35.17
CA SER A 846 -17.00 -2.49 35.78
C SER A 846 -15.80 -2.55 34.82
N LYS A 847 -14.85 -1.62 34.95
CA LYS A 847 -13.68 -1.52 34.06
C LYS A 847 -12.82 -2.80 34.06
N SER A 848 -12.80 -3.57 35.16
CA SER A 848 -12.18 -4.90 35.20
C SER A 848 -12.86 -5.91 34.29
N THR A 849 -14.20 -5.96 34.29
CA THR A 849 -15.01 -6.87 33.47
C THR A 849 -14.83 -6.64 31.97
N THR A 850 -14.60 -5.39 31.54
CA THR A 850 -14.27 -5.07 30.12
C THR A 850 -13.05 -5.84 29.59
N ARG A 851 -12.15 -6.31 30.49
CA ARG A 851 -10.92 -7.05 30.16
C ARG A 851 -10.98 -8.53 30.55
N MET A 852 -12.10 -9.00 31.10
CA MET A 852 -12.26 -10.37 31.60
C MET A 852 -12.70 -11.37 30.52
N TYR A 853 -13.36 -10.89 29.47
CA TYR A 853 -13.91 -11.70 28.37
C TYR A 853 -13.62 -11.02 27.02
N ASP A 854 -13.76 -11.75 25.92
CA ASP A 854 -13.65 -11.19 24.56
C ASP A 854 -14.93 -10.46 24.15
N TRP A 855 -15.00 -9.17 24.47
CA TRP A 855 -16.15 -8.32 24.15
C TRP A 855 -16.19 -7.83 22.68
N GLY A 856 -15.28 -8.27 21.80
CA GLY A 856 -15.10 -7.69 20.46
C GLY A 856 -16.39 -7.58 19.64
N SER A 857 -17.18 -8.65 19.60
CA SER A 857 -18.46 -8.71 18.88
C SER A 857 -19.59 -7.86 19.46
N VAL A 858 -19.51 -7.50 20.75
CA VAL A 858 -20.45 -6.57 21.41
C VAL A 858 -20.01 -5.13 21.15
N ALA A 859 -18.71 -4.85 21.27
CA ALA A 859 -18.13 -3.53 21.16
C ALA A 859 -18.20 -2.93 19.74
N THR A 860 -18.28 -3.75 18.70
CA THR A 860 -18.55 -3.29 17.32
C THR A 860 -19.98 -2.74 17.15
N SER A 861 -20.93 -3.20 17.95
CA SER A 861 -22.35 -2.80 17.85
C SER A 861 -22.76 -1.76 18.89
N TYR A 862 -22.32 -1.91 20.15
CA TYR A 862 -22.91 -1.21 21.29
C TYR A 862 -21.91 -0.38 22.13
N PRO A 863 -22.26 0.87 22.49
CA PRO A 863 -21.45 1.71 23.36
C PRO A 863 -21.34 1.20 24.81
N LEU A 864 -20.22 1.53 25.45
CA LEU A 864 -19.92 1.17 26.83
C LEU A 864 -20.37 2.26 27.81
N TRP A 865 -21.12 1.88 28.83
CA TRP A 865 -21.19 2.55 30.12
C TRP A 865 -20.21 1.82 31.06
N VAL A 866 -19.27 2.51 31.68
CA VAL A 866 -18.25 1.86 32.53
C VAL A 866 -18.31 2.34 33.98
N ALA A 867 -18.12 1.43 34.92
CA ALA A 867 -17.90 1.75 36.33
C ALA A 867 -16.43 1.63 36.74
N GLN A 868 -15.88 2.69 37.34
CA GLN A 868 -14.60 2.66 38.07
C GLN A 868 -14.50 3.85 39.03
N TYR A 869 -14.30 3.58 40.31
CA TYR A 869 -14.24 4.62 41.34
C TYR A 869 -12.79 4.81 41.82
N ALA A 870 -12.41 6.07 42.07
CA ALA A 870 -11.09 6.40 42.63
C ALA A 870 -10.94 5.96 44.09
N SER A 871 -12.04 6.02 44.84
CA SER A 871 -12.19 5.63 46.24
C SER A 871 -13.67 5.63 46.60
N ASN A 872 -14.03 5.06 47.76
CA ASN A 872 -15.38 5.14 48.32
C ASN A 872 -15.57 6.42 49.16
N ASN A 873 -14.82 7.49 48.86
CA ASN A 873 -14.96 8.77 49.54
C ASN A 873 -16.04 9.60 48.85
N THR A 874 -16.84 10.28 49.67
CA THR A 874 -17.89 11.19 49.22
C THR A 874 -17.36 12.23 48.23
N THR A 875 -18.07 12.44 47.12
CA THR A 875 -17.69 13.40 46.08
C THR A 875 -18.92 14.05 45.44
N GLY A 876 -18.73 15.19 44.77
CA GLY A 876 -19.75 15.83 43.93
C GLY A 876 -19.43 15.61 42.44
N TYR A 877 -20.09 16.37 41.57
CA TYR A 877 -19.81 16.28 40.14
C TYR A 877 -18.35 16.60 39.79
N GLN A 878 -17.68 15.66 39.14
CA GLN A 878 -16.32 15.79 38.67
C GLN A 878 -16.31 15.97 37.16
N SER A 879 -15.80 17.11 36.71
CA SER A 879 -15.68 17.33 35.27
C SER A 879 -14.66 16.36 34.64
N ASN A 880 -13.60 15.97 35.35
CA ASN A 880 -12.56 15.05 34.88
C ASN A 880 -12.34 13.90 35.88
N PRO A 881 -13.19 12.85 35.86
CA PRO A 881 -13.08 11.75 36.81
C PRO A 881 -11.80 10.93 36.64
N TRP A 882 -11.27 10.41 37.74
CA TRP A 882 -10.08 9.57 37.73
C TRP A 882 -10.35 8.20 37.12
N THR A 883 -9.39 7.67 36.36
CA THR A 883 -9.37 6.29 35.87
C THR A 883 -7.94 5.76 35.87
N ASP A 884 -7.77 4.44 35.98
CA ASP A 884 -6.46 3.79 35.88
C ASP A 884 -5.90 3.78 34.44
N SER A 885 -4.62 3.42 34.30
CA SER A 885 -3.92 3.35 33.00
C SER A 885 -4.26 2.12 32.15
N TYR A 886 -5.12 1.21 32.60
CA TYR A 886 -5.52 0.05 31.81
C TYR A 886 -6.57 0.45 30.76
N SER A 887 -6.64 -0.31 29.65
CA SER A 887 -7.65 -0.10 28.60
C SER A 887 -9.08 -0.41 29.07
N PHE A 888 -10.07 0.04 28.29
CA PHE A 888 -11.48 -0.32 28.42
C PHE A 888 -11.82 -1.62 27.65
N GLY A 889 -10.88 -2.56 27.57
CA GLY A 889 -11.07 -3.82 26.85
C GLY A 889 -11.19 -3.63 25.34
N ALA A 890 -12.29 -4.13 24.77
CA ALA A 890 -12.62 -4.01 23.36
C ALA A 890 -13.07 -2.58 22.95
N TRP A 891 -13.42 -1.72 23.90
CA TRP A 891 -13.81 -0.34 23.63
C TRP A 891 -12.62 0.62 23.67
N ALA A 892 -12.57 1.58 22.74
CA ALA A 892 -11.54 2.62 22.72
C ALA A 892 -11.75 3.68 23.82
N LYS A 893 -13.01 4.00 24.15
CA LYS A 893 -13.45 4.91 25.22
C LYS A 893 -14.88 4.55 25.66
N PRO A 894 -15.27 4.84 26.92
CA PRO A 894 -16.66 4.78 27.33
C PRO A 894 -17.47 5.95 26.73
N LEU A 895 -18.78 5.77 26.63
CA LEU A 895 -19.75 6.82 26.30
C LEU A 895 -20.35 7.44 27.58
N VAL A 896 -20.59 6.62 28.60
CA VAL A 896 -20.95 7.03 29.96
C VAL A 896 -19.92 6.47 30.93
N PHE A 897 -19.49 7.26 31.92
CA PHE A 897 -18.57 6.81 32.97
C PHE A 897 -19.17 7.08 34.35
N GLN A 898 -19.51 6.01 35.07
CA GLN A 898 -19.89 6.02 36.48
C GLN A 898 -18.61 6.02 37.34
N TYR A 899 -18.35 7.12 38.05
CA TYR A 899 -17.05 7.36 38.71
C TYR A 899 -17.12 7.47 40.24
N SER A 900 -18.32 7.39 40.82
CA SER A 900 -18.52 7.23 42.26
C SER A 900 -19.86 6.56 42.53
N ALA A 901 -19.91 5.70 43.54
CA ALA A 901 -21.14 5.17 44.15
C ALA A 901 -21.48 5.87 45.50
N THR A 902 -20.80 6.97 45.81
CA THR A 902 -20.94 7.75 47.06
C THR A 902 -21.06 9.25 46.77
N GLY A 903 -21.73 9.57 45.66
CA GLY A 903 -21.99 10.91 45.19
C GLY A 903 -22.94 11.69 46.06
N ARG A 904 -22.74 13.01 46.15
CA ARG A 904 -23.63 13.97 46.81
C ARG A 904 -23.81 15.19 45.93
N VAL A 905 -25.06 15.48 45.59
CA VAL A 905 -25.46 16.60 44.73
C VAL A 905 -26.69 17.30 45.31
N SER A 906 -26.93 18.54 44.90
CA SER A 906 -28.06 19.32 45.42
C SER A 906 -29.40 18.61 45.13
N GLY A 907 -30.27 18.54 46.14
CA GLY A 907 -31.59 17.91 46.04
C GLY A 907 -31.68 16.47 46.55
N TYR A 908 -30.58 15.83 46.98
CA TYR A 908 -30.63 14.53 47.65
C TYR A 908 -29.54 14.32 48.70
N GLU A 909 -29.95 13.87 49.89
CA GLU A 909 -29.10 13.68 51.08
C GLU A 909 -28.68 12.20 51.31
N GLY A 910 -28.84 11.34 50.30
CA GLY A 910 -28.32 9.96 50.29
C GLY A 910 -27.15 9.82 49.33
N ASP A 911 -26.50 8.65 49.31
CA ASP A 911 -25.47 8.34 48.32
C ASP A 911 -26.10 8.10 46.94
N LEU A 912 -25.45 8.64 45.92
CA LEU A 912 -25.81 8.50 44.52
C LEU A 912 -24.64 7.98 43.70
N ASP A 913 -24.95 7.13 42.74
CA ASP A 913 -24.05 6.83 41.65
C ASP A 913 -23.96 8.07 40.75
N LEU A 914 -22.72 8.53 40.45
CA LEU A 914 -22.48 9.72 39.62
C LEU A 914 -21.89 9.34 38.28
N ASP A 915 -22.55 9.81 37.21
CA ASP A 915 -22.17 9.59 35.83
C ASP A 915 -21.69 10.87 35.14
N LEU A 916 -20.84 10.68 34.14
CA LEU A 916 -20.51 11.68 33.13
C LEU A 916 -20.77 11.09 31.74
N PHE A 917 -21.60 11.76 30.94
CA PHE A 917 -21.82 11.40 29.53
C PHE A 917 -20.89 12.21 28.63
N TYR A 918 -20.12 11.52 27.78
CA TYR A 918 -19.15 12.13 26.87
C TYR A 918 -19.78 12.52 25.53
N GLY A 919 -20.79 13.38 25.58
CA GLY A 919 -21.49 13.90 24.40
C GLY A 919 -22.51 15.00 24.74
N SER A 920 -23.06 15.63 23.71
CA SER A 920 -24.09 16.67 23.83
C SER A 920 -25.50 16.09 24.00
N ARG A 921 -26.46 16.92 24.43
CA ARG A 921 -27.89 16.54 24.53
C ARG A 921 -28.46 15.96 23.23
N ASN A 922 -28.02 16.43 22.07
CA ASN A 922 -28.44 15.87 20.78
C ASN A 922 -27.88 14.46 20.55
N SER A 923 -26.63 14.20 20.94
CA SER A 923 -26.04 12.85 20.85
C SER A 923 -26.67 11.85 21.84
N TRP A 924 -27.27 12.33 22.94
CA TRP A 924 -28.11 11.49 23.80
C TRP A 924 -29.44 11.15 23.12
N VAL A 925 -30.10 12.12 22.48
CA VAL A 925 -31.37 11.88 21.76
C VAL A 925 -31.18 10.88 20.60
N ALA A 926 -30.02 10.87 19.94
CA ALA A 926 -29.68 9.90 18.90
C ALA A 926 -29.48 8.44 19.39
N LEU A 927 -29.62 8.16 20.69
CA LEU A 927 -29.56 6.82 21.30
C LEU A 927 -30.94 6.29 21.72
N GLN A 928 -32.01 7.08 21.57
CA GLN A 928 -33.39 6.83 22.03
C GLN A 928 -34.28 6.21 20.97
#